data_AF-A0A535C906-F1
#
_entry.id   AF-A0A535C906-F1
#
_cell.length_a   1.000
_cell.length_b   1.000
_cell.length_c   1.000
_cell.angle_alpha   90.00
_cell.angle_beta   90.00
_cell.angle_gamma   90.00
#
_symmetry.space_group_name_H-M   'P 1'
#
loop_
_entity.id
_entity.type
_entity.pdbx_description
1 polymer ?
#
loop_
_entity_poly.entity_id
_entity_poly.type
_entity_poly.pdbx_seq_one_letter_code
_entity_poly.pdbx_strand_id
1 'polypeptide(L)'
;MLEVNNFDAIRISLASPDQIKGWSSGEVTKPETINYRTLKPEKDGLFDERIFGPTKDWECYCGKYKRIRYKGIICDKCGVEVTRSKVRRERMGHIKLASPVSHIWYFKGTPSRLGILLDVSPRNLERILYFALYVVSRVDEHEREKALQRVEEEMNERIARAQAVVEDKRTELEGTIADKKTEVEAAYEADVRRHDERFASRSEELTTAAQGVEASVKAGGKTVTEDVVFQPTGEVIARAGETSKDALSALRKAVQAEVTALDAEVKDAKAQATEKRDTAVADLTGGIDDALATERTQVARETDEARLWARAERQQIDGIKVMQTLTESEFRSLGERHGRLFDAGMGAEAVKKIIEQLDLDDLAQKLHVEMRQTSGQRRKKAIKRLRLIEAFRKSGARPEWMILSTLPVIPPDLRPMVQLDGGRFATSDLNDLYRRVINRNNRLSRLLDLEAPEIIIRNEKRMLQEACDALIDNGRRGRAIAGTGNHRLKSLSDMLKGKQGRFRQNLLGKRVDYSGRSVIVVGPELKLHQCGLPKKMALELFKPFVMRQLVEKGFAHNIKSAKRIVERVRPEVWDVLEEVIADHPVLLNRAPTLHRLGIQAFMPVLVEGSAIQIHPLVCFAFNADFDGDQMAVHVPLSTAAQKEARELM
;
A
#
# COMPACT_ATOMS: atom_id res chain seq x y z
N MET A 1 45.37 -11.50 -2.96
CA MET A 1 44.17 -12.03 -3.64
C MET A 1 43.74 -13.16 -2.73
N LEU A 2 42.62 -13.01 -2.02
CA LEU A 2 42.16 -14.07 -1.11
C LEU A 2 41.91 -15.32 -1.96
N GLU A 3 42.54 -16.45 -1.61
CA GLU A 3 42.23 -17.75 -2.20
C GLU A 3 40.81 -18.13 -1.79
N VAL A 4 39.84 -17.80 -2.63
CA VAL A 4 38.40 -18.03 -2.39
C VAL A 4 38.00 -19.49 -2.66
N ASN A 5 38.94 -20.44 -2.64
CA ASN A 5 38.66 -21.83 -3.02
C ASN A 5 38.26 -22.71 -1.82
N ASN A 6 38.30 -22.19 -0.60
CA ASN A 6 37.93 -22.94 0.61
C ASN A 6 36.76 -22.25 1.33
N PHE A 7 35.53 -22.47 0.85
CA PHE A 7 34.30 -22.06 1.52
C PHE A 7 33.29 -23.20 1.51
N ASP A 8 32.60 -23.44 2.63
CA ASP A 8 31.62 -24.51 2.74
C ASP A 8 30.23 -24.11 2.23
N ALA A 9 29.91 -22.80 2.29
CA ALA A 9 28.59 -22.29 1.93
C ALA A 9 28.62 -20.85 1.41
N ILE A 10 27.63 -20.51 0.59
CA ILE A 10 27.36 -19.14 0.12
C ILE A 10 26.01 -18.70 0.69
N ARG A 11 26.01 -17.57 1.40
CA ARG A 11 24.78 -16.96 1.95
C ARG A 11 24.33 -15.78 1.11
N ILE A 12 23.02 -15.69 0.88
CA ILE A 12 22.35 -14.53 0.27
C ILE A 12 21.35 -13.93 1.25
N SER A 13 21.36 -12.60 1.39
CA SER A 13 20.45 -11.85 2.26
C SER A 13 20.06 -10.53 1.63
N LEU A 14 19.04 -9.88 2.19
CA LEU A 14 18.73 -8.48 1.86
C LEU A 14 19.89 -7.57 2.30
N ALA A 15 20.12 -6.52 1.54
CA ALA A 15 21.12 -5.50 1.84
C ALA A 15 20.44 -4.30 2.49
N SER A 16 20.87 -3.94 3.69
CA SER A 16 20.45 -2.69 4.33
C SER A 16 21.05 -1.48 3.60
N PRO A 17 20.42 -0.28 3.71
CA PRO A 17 21.00 0.95 3.17
C PRO A 17 22.43 1.21 3.67
N ASP A 18 22.72 0.88 4.93
CA ASP A 18 24.05 1.09 5.52
C ASP A 18 25.08 0.06 5.02
N GLN A 19 24.67 -1.18 4.77
CA GLN A 19 25.53 -2.16 4.08
C GLN A 19 25.87 -1.69 2.66
N ILE A 20 24.90 -1.13 1.92
CA ILE A 20 25.14 -0.60 0.58
C ILE A 20 26.15 0.56 0.62
N LYS A 21 26.03 1.46 1.61
CA LYS A 21 27.02 2.52 1.84
C LYS A 21 28.39 1.96 2.21
N GLY A 22 28.43 0.93 3.05
CA GLY A 22 29.68 0.26 3.46
C GLY A 22 30.44 -0.40 2.31
N TRP A 23 29.73 -0.85 1.26
CA TRP A 23 30.37 -1.32 0.04
C TRP A 23 30.83 -0.22 -0.91
N SER A 24 30.28 0.98 -0.74
CA SER A 24 30.47 2.06 -1.69
C SER A 24 31.78 2.79 -1.45
N SER A 25 32.49 3.07 -2.55
CA SER A 25 33.69 3.92 -2.56
C SER A 25 33.36 5.40 -2.82
N GLY A 26 32.09 5.76 -3.00
CA GLY A 26 31.66 7.14 -3.23
C GLY A 26 30.27 7.26 -3.87
N GLU A 27 29.67 8.44 -3.71
CA GLU A 27 28.36 8.77 -4.28
C GLU A 27 28.48 9.27 -5.72
N VAL A 28 27.66 8.74 -6.61
CA VAL A 28 27.52 9.22 -7.99
C VAL A 28 26.42 10.27 -8.04
N THR A 29 26.79 11.54 -8.12
CA THR A 29 25.85 12.67 -8.14
C THR A 29 25.51 13.12 -9.56
N LYS A 30 26.41 12.89 -10.52
CA LYS A 30 26.32 13.42 -11.88
C LYS A 30 25.95 12.34 -12.90
N PRO A 31 25.02 12.62 -13.84
CA PRO A 31 24.64 11.68 -14.89
C PRO A 31 25.67 11.60 -16.03
N GLU A 32 26.70 12.45 -16.02
CA GLU A 32 27.73 12.45 -17.05
C GLU A 32 28.59 11.16 -17.01
N THR A 33 29.10 10.78 -18.19
CA THR A 33 29.94 9.58 -18.35
C THR A 33 31.40 9.95 -18.56
N ILE A 34 31.76 10.34 -19.78
CA ILE A 34 33.09 10.76 -20.18
C ILE A 34 32.98 12.08 -20.96
N ASN A 35 34.03 12.88 -20.90
CA ASN A 35 34.14 14.08 -21.70
C ASN A 35 34.39 13.70 -23.17
N TYR A 36 33.59 14.21 -24.09
CA TYR A 36 33.72 13.89 -25.52
C TYR A 36 35.01 14.42 -26.18
N ARG A 37 35.64 15.45 -25.61
CA ARG A 37 36.90 16.02 -26.14
C ARG A 37 38.12 15.31 -25.57
N THR A 38 38.17 15.15 -24.24
CA THR A 38 39.35 14.59 -23.57
C THR A 38 39.32 13.07 -23.45
N LEU A 39 38.16 12.45 -23.70
CA LEU A 39 37.89 11.03 -23.51
C LEU A 39 38.12 10.54 -22.06
N LYS A 40 38.28 11.49 -21.13
CA LYS A 40 38.46 11.19 -19.71
C LYS A 40 37.11 11.14 -18.99
N PRO A 41 36.98 10.31 -17.94
CA PRO A 41 35.79 10.32 -17.08
C PRO A 41 35.52 11.71 -16.49
N GLU A 42 34.25 12.06 -16.42
CA GLU A 42 33.81 13.26 -15.70
C GLU A 42 33.81 13.00 -14.19
N LYS A 43 34.14 14.04 -13.41
CA LYS A 43 34.16 13.97 -11.94
C LYS A 43 32.74 13.83 -11.40
N ASP A 44 32.57 13.05 -10.34
CA ASP A 44 31.29 12.69 -9.72
C ASP A 44 30.31 11.92 -10.64
N GLY A 45 30.74 11.59 -11.84
CA GLY A 45 29.95 10.90 -12.85
C GLY A 45 30.00 9.38 -12.74
N LEU A 46 29.36 8.71 -13.70
CA LEU A 46 29.23 7.25 -13.73
C LEU A 46 30.56 6.50 -13.92
N PHE A 47 31.63 7.17 -14.32
CA PHE A 47 32.94 6.57 -14.56
C PHE A 47 34.05 7.20 -13.71
N ASP A 48 33.71 8.08 -12.75
CA ASP A 48 34.66 8.84 -11.94
C ASP A 48 35.74 7.95 -11.32
N GLU A 49 37.00 8.30 -11.60
CA GLU A 49 38.17 7.56 -11.12
C GLU A 49 38.36 7.68 -9.61
N ARG A 50 37.85 8.75 -8.99
CA ARG A 50 37.92 8.90 -7.52
C ARG A 50 37.08 7.84 -6.82
N ILE A 51 35.91 7.53 -7.38
CA ILE A 51 34.97 6.55 -6.83
C ILE A 51 35.41 5.12 -7.20
N PHE A 52 35.58 4.86 -8.49
CA PHE A 52 35.76 3.49 -8.99
C PHE A 52 37.23 3.06 -9.10
N GLY A 53 38.18 3.98 -9.01
CA GLY A 53 39.61 3.75 -9.19
C GLY A 53 40.14 4.16 -10.57
N PRO A 54 41.47 4.10 -10.78
CA PRO A 54 42.13 4.70 -11.94
C PRO A 54 41.85 3.93 -13.24
N THR A 55 41.72 4.63 -14.37
CA THR A 55 41.53 3.99 -15.69
C THR A 55 42.79 3.25 -16.17
N LYS A 56 43.97 3.76 -15.81
CA LYS A 56 45.27 3.17 -16.16
C LYS A 56 45.99 2.70 -14.90
N ASP A 57 46.77 1.63 -15.03
CA ASP A 57 47.53 1.08 -13.92
C ASP A 57 48.51 2.11 -13.35
N TRP A 58 48.42 2.36 -12.04
CA TRP A 58 49.33 3.23 -11.31
C TRP A 58 49.38 4.69 -11.80
N GLU A 59 48.30 5.20 -12.38
CA GLU A 59 48.19 6.57 -12.85
C GLU A 59 46.93 7.23 -12.28
N CYS A 60 47.07 8.39 -11.65
CA CYS A 60 45.93 9.19 -11.20
C CYS A 60 45.36 10.06 -12.33
N TYR A 61 44.10 10.48 -12.22
CA TYR A 61 43.36 11.28 -13.21
C TYR A 61 44.13 12.50 -13.77
N CYS A 62 44.76 13.27 -12.87
CA CYS A 62 45.47 14.49 -13.22
C CYS A 62 46.90 14.25 -13.71
N GLY A 63 47.43 13.04 -13.57
CA GLY A 63 48.79 12.68 -13.95
C GLY A 63 49.90 13.14 -13.00
N LYS A 64 49.58 13.69 -11.81
CA LYS A 64 50.55 14.09 -10.77
C LYS A 64 51.39 12.89 -10.31
N TYR A 65 50.72 11.80 -9.96
CA TYR A 65 51.34 10.54 -9.57
C TYR A 65 51.21 9.51 -10.70
N LYS A 66 52.36 8.98 -11.13
CA LYS A 66 52.48 7.93 -12.15
C LYS A 66 53.51 6.90 -11.69
N ARG A 67 53.33 5.65 -12.11
CA ARG A 67 54.19 4.48 -11.82
C ARG A 67 53.93 3.88 -10.43
N ILE A 68 54.38 2.63 -10.29
CA ILE A 68 54.14 1.77 -9.11
C ILE A 68 54.70 2.31 -7.78
N ARG A 69 55.67 3.24 -7.82
CA ARG A 69 56.31 3.81 -6.62
C ARG A 69 55.33 4.56 -5.70
N TYR A 70 54.22 5.06 -6.24
CA TYR A 70 53.21 5.81 -5.50
C TYR A 70 52.00 4.95 -5.12
N LYS A 71 52.16 3.63 -5.09
CA LYS A 71 51.09 2.67 -4.76
C LYS A 71 50.39 3.04 -3.45
N GLY A 72 49.06 3.13 -3.50
CA GLY A 72 48.20 3.40 -2.34
C GLY A 72 48.11 4.87 -1.93
N ILE A 73 48.85 5.78 -2.57
CA ILE A 73 48.74 7.22 -2.32
C ILE A 73 47.46 7.74 -2.97
N ILE A 74 46.65 8.47 -2.20
CA ILE A 74 45.50 9.23 -2.70
C ILE A 74 46.00 10.60 -3.14
N CYS A 75 45.76 10.97 -4.39
CA CYS A 75 46.29 12.21 -4.93
C CYS A 75 45.58 13.46 -4.37
N ASP A 76 46.30 14.40 -3.75
CA ASP A 76 45.71 15.63 -3.19
C ASP A 76 44.93 16.48 -4.20
N LYS A 77 45.34 16.49 -5.48
CA LYS A 77 44.72 17.31 -6.53
C LYS A 77 43.42 16.72 -7.11
N CYS A 78 43.32 15.39 -7.22
CA CYS A 78 42.20 14.73 -7.90
C CYS A 78 41.47 13.69 -7.05
N GLY A 79 41.97 13.36 -5.86
CA GLY A 79 41.39 12.37 -4.95
C GLY A 79 41.50 10.92 -5.43
N VAL A 80 42.18 10.66 -6.56
CA VAL A 80 42.28 9.30 -7.11
C VAL A 80 43.41 8.54 -6.42
N GLU A 81 43.09 7.34 -5.96
CA GLU A 81 44.04 6.39 -5.41
C GLU A 81 44.88 5.73 -6.52
N VAL A 82 46.19 5.73 -6.35
CA VAL A 82 47.12 5.10 -7.31
C VAL A 82 47.20 3.59 -7.06
N THR A 83 46.40 2.85 -7.81
CA THR A 83 46.31 1.38 -7.74
C THR A 83 46.19 0.77 -9.14
N ARG A 84 45.97 -0.54 -9.25
CA ARG A 84 45.70 -1.21 -10.54
C ARG A 84 44.31 -0.86 -11.03
N SER A 85 44.11 -0.71 -12.34
CA SER A 85 42.80 -0.43 -12.94
C SER A 85 41.79 -1.54 -12.68
N LYS A 86 42.25 -2.77 -12.39
CA LYS A 86 41.41 -3.92 -12.02
C LYS A 86 40.40 -3.62 -10.90
N VAL A 87 40.69 -2.70 -9.99
CA VAL A 87 39.75 -2.31 -8.92
C VAL A 87 38.42 -1.75 -9.47
N ARG A 88 38.41 -1.24 -10.71
CA ARG A 88 37.20 -0.78 -11.43
C ARG A 88 36.21 -1.90 -11.79
N ARG A 89 36.58 -3.16 -11.55
CA ARG A 89 35.71 -4.33 -11.65
C ARG A 89 35.09 -4.73 -10.31
N GLU A 90 35.59 -4.18 -9.20
CA GLU A 90 35.29 -4.62 -7.83
C GLU A 90 34.65 -3.51 -6.98
N ARG A 91 35.08 -2.24 -7.15
CA ARG A 91 34.57 -1.10 -6.37
C ARG A 91 33.15 -0.70 -6.79
N MET A 92 32.22 -0.68 -5.84
CA MET A 92 30.85 -0.25 -6.06
C MET A 92 30.69 1.25 -5.76
N GLY A 93 29.78 1.90 -6.48
CA GLY A 93 29.29 3.23 -6.15
C GLY A 93 27.92 3.15 -5.48
N HIS A 94 27.38 4.29 -5.06
CA HIS A 94 25.98 4.38 -4.67
C HIS A 94 25.36 5.69 -5.13
N ILE A 95 24.03 5.73 -5.15
CA ILE A 95 23.22 6.94 -5.36
C ILE A 95 22.33 7.07 -4.12
N LYS A 96 22.41 8.21 -3.43
CA LYS A 96 21.47 8.54 -2.36
C LYS A 96 20.17 9.01 -2.99
N LEU A 97 19.08 8.29 -2.73
CA LEU A 97 17.78 8.65 -3.29
C LEU A 97 17.14 9.76 -2.44
N ALA A 98 16.62 10.80 -3.10
CA ALA A 98 15.90 11.90 -2.46
C ALA A 98 14.57 11.45 -1.85
N SER A 99 13.97 10.40 -2.40
CA SER A 99 12.80 9.72 -1.84
C SER A 99 13.04 8.21 -1.85
N PRO A 100 12.63 7.46 -0.82
CA PRO A 100 12.69 6.00 -0.82
C PRO A 100 11.91 5.40 -2.00
N VAL A 101 12.40 4.27 -2.52
CA VAL A 101 11.87 3.56 -3.68
C VAL A 101 11.69 2.09 -3.34
N SER A 102 10.54 1.50 -3.67
CA SER A 102 10.32 0.07 -3.44
C SER A 102 11.09 -0.77 -4.45
N HIS A 103 11.77 -1.84 -4.02
CA HIS A 103 12.45 -2.73 -4.96
C HIS A 103 11.44 -3.64 -5.69
N ILE A 104 11.44 -3.62 -7.03
CA ILE A 104 10.41 -4.24 -7.88
C ILE A 104 10.16 -5.73 -7.65
N TRP A 105 11.20 -6.50 -7.32
CA TRP A 105 11.06 -7.93 -7.06
C TRP A 105 10.13 -8.25 -5.88
N TYR A 106 10.03 -7.39 -4.86
CA TYR A 106 9.26 -7.68 -3.66
C TYR A 106 7.79 -7.28 -3.77
N PHE A 107 7.45 -6.27 -4.57
CA PHE A 107 6.05 -5.87 -4.77
C PHE A 107 5.42 -6.56 -6.01
N LYS A 108 6.15 -6.70 -7.13
CA LYS A 108 5.67 -7.34 -8.38
C LYS A 108 6.08 -8.81 -8.49
N GLY A 109 6.73 -9.37 -7.47
CA GLY A 109 6.88 -10.81 -7.30
C GLY A 109 5.53 -11.51 -7.25
N THR A 110 5.42 -12.70 -7.83
CA THR A 110 4.25 -13.58 -7.67
C THR A 110 4.63 -14.73 -6.74
N PRO A 111 4.14 -14.78 -5.49
CA PRO A 111 3.29 -13.79 -4.81
C PRO A 111 4.07 -12.56 -4.30
N SER A 112 3.37 -11.44 -4.12
CA SER A 112 3.96 -10.17 -3.65
C SER A 112 4.36 -10.30 -2.18
N ARG A 113 5.66 -10.12 -1.88
CA ARG A 113 6.17 -10.24 -0.51
C ARG A 113 5.69 -9.07 0.34
N LEU A 114 5.74 -7.86 -0.20
CA LEU A 114 5.19 -6.67 0.43
C LEU A 114 3.68 -6.75 0.60
N GLY A 115 2.94 -7.23 -0.42
CA GLY A 115 1.49 -7.40 -0.32
C GLY A 115 1.09 -8.44 0.75
N ILE A 116 1.83 -9.56 0.84
CA ILE A 116 1.60 -10.55 1.90
C ILE A 116 1.92 -9.97 3.28
N LEU A 117 3.05 -9.27 3.44
CA LEU A 117 3.47 -8.70 4.73
C LEU A 117 2.41 -7.74 5.28
N LEU A 118 1.94 -6.84 4.43
CA LEU A 118 1.03 -5.75 4.77
C LEU A 118 -0.46 -6.13 4.71
N ASP A 119 -0.77 -7.34 4.27
CA ASP A 119 -2.14 -7.82 4.00
C ASP A 119 -2.90 -7.04 2.91
N VAL A 120 -2.18 -6.30 2.06
CA VAL A 120 -2.75 -5.46 1.00
C VAL A 120 -2.76 -6.22 -0.34
N SER A 121 -3.81 -6.01 -1.14
CA SER A 121 -3.88 -6.59 -2.49
C SER A 121 -2.75 -6.05 -3.39
N PRO A 122 -2.17 -6.86 -4.30
CA PRO A 122 -1.09 -6.38 -5.18
C PRO A 122 -1.49 -5.18 -6.05
N ARG A 123 -2.77 -5.06 -6.41
CA ARG A 123 -3.31 -3.93 -7.18
C ARG A 123 -3.33 -2.65 -6.35
N ASN A 124 -3.78 -2.71 -5.10
CA ASN A 124 -3.81 -1.55 -4.22
C ASN A 124 -2.39 -1.12 -3.83
N LEU A 125 -1.50 -2.09 -3.56
CA LEU A 125 -0.09 -1.79 -3.30
C LEU A 125 0.57 -1.08 -4.49
N GLU A 126 0.28 -1.52 -5.72
CA GLU A 126 0.74 -0.82 -6.92
C GLU A 126 0.19 0.62 -6.97
N ARG A 127 -1.11 0.82 -6.74
CA ARG A 127 -1.70 2.17 -6.73
C ARG A 127 -1.08 3.08 -5.65
N ILE A 128 -0.73 2.56 -4.48
CA ILE A 128 -0.03 3.32 -3.43
C ILE A 128 1.38 3.69 -3.90
N LEU A 129 2.17 2.71 -4.36
CA LEU A 129 3.57 2.91 -4.75
C LEU A 129 3.75 3.90 -5.92
N TYR A 130 2.78 3.96 -6.83
CA TYR A 130 2.79 4.87 -7.99
C TYR A 130 1.88 6.09 -7.82
N PHE A 131 1.63 6.52 -6.58
CA PHE A 131 0.99 7.81 -6.24
C PHE A 131 -0.44 7.97 -6.79
N ALA A 132 -1.22 6.90 -6.83
CA ALA A 132 -2.63 6.90 -7.26
C ALA A 132 -3.64 6.71 -6.11
N LEU A 133 -3.19 6.22 -4.95
CA LEU A 133 -3.99 6.10 -3.72
C LEU A 133 -3.13 6.48 -2.52
N TYR A 134 -3.76 7.07 -1.51
CA TYR A 134 -3.17 7.24 -0.19
C TYR A 134 -3.32 5.96 0.63
N VAL A 135 -2.44 5.76 1.59
CA VAL A 135 -2.55 4.74 2.63
C VAL A 135 -2.45 5.41 4.00
N VAL A 136 -3.36 5.05 4.91
CA VAL A 136 -3.31 5.48 6.30
C VAL A 136 -2.16 4.76 7.00
N SER A 137 -1.19 5.54 7.47
CA SER A 137 0.04 5.07 8.11
C SER A 137 -0.10 4.95 9.63
N ARG A 138 -0.75 5.93 10.27
CA ARG A 138 -1.00 5.96 11.70
C ARG A 138 -2.39 6.55 11.96
N VAL A 139 -3.06 6.04 12.98
CA VAL A 139 -4.27 6.61 13.56
C VAL A 139 -3.95 6.94 15.00
N ASP A 140 -4.30 8.15 15.45
CA ASP A 140 -4.16 8.56 16.83
C ASP A 140 -5.44 8.22 17.59
N GLU A 141 -5.38 7.19 18.43
CA GLU A 141 -6.54 6.72 19.20
C GLU A 141 -7.03 7.77 20.23
N HIS A 142 -6.15 8.67 20.72
CA HIS A 142 -6.55 9.72 21.66
C HIS A 142 -7.39 10.80 20.98
N GLU A 143 -6.96 11.25 19.80
CA GLU A 143 -7.76 12.18 19.00
C GLU A 143 -9.04 11.51 18.48
N ARG A 144 -9.03 10.18 18.32
CA ARG A 144 -10.22 9.41 17.96
C ARG A 144 -11.26 9.42 19.06
N GLU A 145 -10.87 9.14 20.29
CA GLU A 145 -11.76 9.20 21.45
C GLU A 145 -12.35 10.61 21.61
N LYS A 146 -11.54 11.67 21.50
CA LYS A 146 -12.04 13.05 21.52
C LYS A 146 -13.00 13.37 20.39
N ALA A 147 -12.72 12.90 19.17
CA ALA A 147 -13.61 13.11 18.04
C ALA A 147 -14.97 12.42 18.25
N LEU A 148 -14.95 11.18 18.80
CA LEU A 148 -16.16 10.46 19.15
C LEU A 148 -16.94 11.16 20.27
N GLN A 149 -16.26 11.68 21.29
CA GLN A 149 -16.88 12.47 22.36
C GLN A 149 -17.55 13.73 21.81
N ARG A 150 -16.90 14.48 20.91
CA ARG A 150 -17.52 15.67 20.30
C ARG A 150 -18.79 15.33 19.51
N VAL A 151 -18.81 14.20 18.80
CA VAL A 151 -20.00 13.75 18.08
C VAL A 151 -21.12 13.39 19.07
N GLU A 152 -20.80 12.75 20.20
CA GLU A 152 -21.77 12.47 21.26
C GLU A 152 -22.30 13.76 21.92
N GLU A 153 -21.43 14.74 22.20
CA GLU A 153 -21.80 16.05 22.75
C GLU A 153 -22.74 16.80 21.79
N GLU A 154 -22.39 16.89 20.50
CA GLU A 154 -23.21 17.58 19.50
C GLU A 154 -24.57 16.90 19.29
N MET A 155 -24.60 15.55 19.34
CA MET A 155 -25.84 14.79 19.34
C MET A 155 -26.71 15.17 20.55
N ASN A 156 -26.14 15.16 21.75
CA ASN A 156 -26.86 15.49 22.99
C ASN A 156 -27.38 16.94 22.96
N GLU A 157 -26.61 17.89 22.45
CA GLU A 157 -27.06 19.27 22.26
C GLU A 157 -28.22 19.38 21.27
N ARG A 158 -28.17 18.67 20.13
CA ARG A 158 -29.28 18.67 19.15
C ARG A 158 -30.55 18.10 19.77
N ILE A 159 -30.44 17.02 20.53
CA ILE A 159 -31.59 16.41 21.24
C ILE A 159 -32.13 17.37 22.30
N ALA A 160 -31.26 17.99 23.10
CA ALA A 160 -31.66 18.95 24.13
C ALA A 160 -32.36 20.18 23.52
N ARG A 161 -31.86 20.72 22.40
CA ARG A 161 -32.51 21.81 21.67
C ARG A 161 -33.89 21.43 21.17
N ALA A 162 -34.04 20.23 20.58
CA ALA A 162 -35.34 19.74 20.13
C ALA A 162 -36.32 19.54 21.29
N GLN A 163 -35.86 18.98 22.41
CA GLN A 163 -36.68 18.78 23.61
C GLN A 163 -37.11 20.11 24.27
N ALA A 164 -36.24 21.12 24.27
CA ALA A 164 -36.56 22.44 24.80
C ALA A 164 -37.75 23.07 24.08
N VAL A 165 -37.89 22.89 22.76
CA VAL A 165 -39.03 23.40 21.99
C VAL A 165 -40.37 22.86 22.50
N VAL A 166 -40.41 21.58 22.87
CA VAL A 166 -41.63 20.97 23.43
C VAL A 166 -41.94 21.51 24.81
N GLU A 167 -40.94 21.72 25.67
CA GLU A 167 -41.19 22.29 26.99
C GLU A 167 -41.57 23.77 26.93
N ASP A 168 -40.93 24.57 26.08
CA ASP A 168 -41.31 25.97 25.87
C ASP A 168 -42.77 26.06 25.38
N LYS A 169 -43.14 25.26 24.39
CA LYS A 169 -44.51 25.24 23.84
C LYS A 169 -45.54 24.71 24.84
N ARG A 170 -45.14 23.74 25.67
CA ARG A 170 -45.96 23.27 26.78
C ARG A 170 -46.24 24.40 27.77
N THR A 171 -45.22 25.16 28.18
CA THR A 171 -45.42 26.28 29.09
C THR A 171 -46.29 27.39 28.49
N GLU A 172 -46.16 27.66 27.19
CA GLU A 172 -47.01 28.63 26.47
C GLU A 172 -48.49 28.19 26.43
N LEU A 173 -48.74 26.91 26.13
CA LEU A 173 -50.08 26.33 26.08
C LEU A 173 -50.72 26.24 27.47
N GLU A 174 -49.95 25.82 28.48
CA GLU A 174 -50.38 25.81 29.89
C GLU A 174 -50.76 27.22 30.37
N GLY A 175 -49.98 28.25 29.99
CA GLY A 175 -50.31 29.65 30.27
C GLY A 175 -51.60 30.12 29.59
N THR A 176 -51.73 29.90 28.27
CA THR A 176 -52.91 30.31 27.50
C THR A 176 -54.20 29.66 28.00
N ILE A 177 -54.11 28.42 28.48
CA ILE A 177 -55.27 27.67 28.97
C ILE A 177 -55.56 28.01 30.42
N ALA A 178 -54.56 28.35 31.24
CA ALA A 178 -54.82 28.94 32.56
C ALA A 178 -55.68 30.20 32.42
N ASP A 179 -55.35 31.09 31.46
CA ASP A 179 -56.14 32.28 31.17
C ASP A 179 -57.57 31.91 30.73
N LYS A 180 -57.74 31.03 29.74
CA LYS A 180 -59.08 30.58 29.30
C LYS A 180 -59.87 29.86 30.39
N LYS A 181 -59.22 29.11 31.27
CA LYS A 181 -59.86 28.45 32.40
C LYS A 181 -60.40 29.49 33.39
N THR A 182 -59.65 30.57 33.64
CA THR A 182 -60.16 31.68 34.44
C THR A 182 -61.35 32.40 33.79
N GLU A 183 -61.37 32.53 32.45
CA GLU A 183 -62.53 33.06 31.73
C GLU A 183 -63.77 32.16 31.87
N VAL A 184 -63.59 30.84 31.72
CA VAL A 184 -64.67 29.85 31.87
C VAL A 184 -65.18 29.79 33.32
N GLU A 185 -64.30 29.87 34.31
CA GLU A 185 -64.65 29.94 35.73
C GLU A 185 -65.43 31.24 36.05
N ALA A 186 -64.98 32.38 35.52
CA ALA A 186 -65.68 33.66 35.68
C ALA A 186 -67.07 33.64 35.01
N ALA A 187 -67.20 33.03 33.83
CA ALA A 187 -68.49 32.87 33.16
C ALA A 187 -69.44 31.95 33.94
N TYR A 188 -68.92 30.85 34.51
CA TYR A 188 -69.68 29.96 35.39
C TYR A 188 -70.18 30.70 36.64
N GLU A 189 -69.31 31.46 37.31
CA GLU A 189 -69.71 32.25 38.48
C GLU A 189 -70.78 33.30 38.15
N ALA A 190 -70.66 33.96 36.99
CA ALA A 190 -71.66 34.93 36.53
C ALA A 190 -73.02 34.27 36.25
N ASP A 191 -73.04 33.07 35.65
CA ASP A 191 -74.28 32.35 35.34
C ASP A 191 -74.94 31.81 36.63
N VAL A 192 -74.14 31.28 37.57
CA VAL A 192 -74.63 30.88 38.90
C VAL A 192 -75.23 32.07 39.65
N ARG A 193 -74.55 33.23 39.67
CA ARG A 193 -75.08 34.46 40.28
C ARG A 193 -76.39 34.90 39.63
N ARG A 194 -76.49 34.85 38.29
CA ARG A 194 -77.72 35.19 37.56
C ARG A 194 -78.89 34.27 37.95
N HIS A 195 -78.61 32.98 38.12
CA HIS A 195 -79.62 32.01 38.56
C HIS A 195 -80.03 32.23 40.03
N ASP A 196 -79.09 32.60 40.90
CA ASP A 196 -79.36 32.94 42.30
C ASP A 196 -80.16 34.26 42.46
N GLU A 197 -79.81 35.29 41.68
CA GLU A 197 -80.55 36.56 41.63
C GLU A 197 -81.98 36.37 41.11
N ARG A 198 -82.16 35.51 40.08
CA ARG A 198 -83.48 35.16 39.55
C ARG A 198 -84.31 34.35 40.54
N PHE A 199 -83.69 33.50 41.35
CA PHE A 199 -84.35 32.80 42.44
C PHE A 199 -84.80 33.78 43.53
N ALA A 200 -83.90 34.68 43.94
CA ALA A 200 -84.19 35.70 44.95
C ALA A 200 -85.34 36.63 44.54
N SER A 201 -85.31 37.19 43.33
CA SER A 201 -86.35 38.11 42.86
C SER A 201 -87.73 37.44 42.76
N ARG A 202 -87.78 36.21 42.22
CA ARG A 202 -89.04 35.49 42.02
C ARG A 202 -89.59 34.91 43.34
N SER A 203 -88.72 34.55 44.27
CA SER A 203 -89.10 34.19 45.64
C SER A 203 -89.66 35.39 46.40
N GLU A 204 -89.08 36.58 46.23
CA GLU A 204 -89.57 37.83 46.83
C GLU A 204 -90.91 38.26 46.24
N GLU A 205 -91.11 38.13 44.92
CA GLU A 205 -92.42 38.33 44.26
C GLU A 205 -93.49 37.38 44.81
N LEU A 206 -93.18 36.09 44.96
CA LEU A 206 -94.08 35.08 45.53
C LEU A 206 -94.40 35.37 47.00
N THR A 207 -93.42 35.82 47.78
CA THR A 207 -93.60 36.16 49.20
C THR A 207 -94.46 37.41 49.37
N THR A 208 -94.26 38.42 48.52
CA THR A 208 -95.06 39.66 48.51
C THR A 208 -96.50 39.40 48.06
N ALA A 209 -96.70 38.57 47.03
CA ALA A 209 -98.01 38.13 46.60
C ALA A 209 -98.72 37.30 47.69
N ALA A 210 -97.99 36.42 48.38
CA ALA A 210 -98.52 35.63 49.49
C ALA A 210 -98.94 36.51 50.67
N GLN A 211 -98.14 37.52 51.04
CA GLN A 211 -98.48 38.49 52.08
C GLN A 211 -99.71 39.34 51.73
N GLY A 212 -99.85 39.74 50.46
CA GLY A 212 -101.03 40.46 49.97
C GLY A 212 -102.32 39.62 50.06
N VAL A 213 -102.24 38.34 49.73
CA VAL A 213 -103.37 37.41 49.86
C VAL A 213 -103.65 37.06 51.33
N GLU A 214 -102.62 36.89 52.17
CA GLU A 214 -102.79 36.72 53.63
C GLU A 214 -103.48 37.92 54.28
N ALA A 215 -103.17 39.15 53.85
CA ALA A 215 -103.80 40.37 54.37
C ALA A 215 -105.29 40.43 54.01
N SER A 216 -105.64 40.06 52.78
CA SER A 216 -107.03 39.98 52.30
C SER A 216 -107.85 38.92 53.05
N VAL A 217 -107.26 37.75 53.32
CA VAL A 217 -107.92 36.65 54.07
C VAL A 217 -108.08 36.99 55.57
N LYS A 218 -107.16 37.76 56.17
CA LYS A 218 -107.26 38.20 57.58
C LYS A 218 -108.26 39.35 57.79
N ALA A 219 -108.47 40.20 56.79
CA ALA A 219 -109.43 41.32 56.86
C ALA A 219 -110.90 40.85 56.85
N GLY A 220 -111.20 39.66 56.33
CA GLY A 220 -112.55 39.11 56.17
C GLY A 220 -113.15 38.37 57.39
N GLY A 221 -112.46 38.26 58.52
CA GLY A 221 -112.98 37.55 59.70
C GLY A 221 -113.00 36.02 59.55
N LYS A 222 -113.98 35.33 60.17
CA LYS A 222 -114.00 33.85 60.29
C LYS A 222 -114.32 33.08 58.99
N THR A 223 -114.85 33.74 57.96
CA THR A 223 -115.30 33.13 56.69
C THR A 223 -115.00 34.04 55.51
N VAL A 224 -114.54 33.46 54.39
CA VAL A 224 -114.14 34.20 53.18
C VAL A 224 -115.36 34.62 52.35
N THR A 225 -115.47 35.90 51.96
CA THR A 225 -116.65 36.48 51.29
C THR A 225 -116.64 36.38 49.77
N GLU A 226 -115.47 36.19 49.14
CA GLU A 226 -115.28 36.07 47.69
C GLU A 226 -114.20 35.01 47.38
N ASP A 227 -114.17 34.49 46.15
CA ASP A 227 -113.15 33.51 45.74
C ASP A 227 -111.75 34.12 45.78
N VAL A 228 -110.87 33.56 46.62
CA VAL A 228 -109.49 34.04 46.78
C VAL A 228 -108.58 33.26 45.84
N VAL A 229 -108.07 33.94 44.82
CA VAL A 229 -107.17 33.37 43.81
C VAL A 229 -105.73 33.80 44.09
N PHE A 230 -104.80 32.84 44.09
CA PHE A 230 -103.38 33.14 44.10
C PHE A 230 -102.97 33.59 42.71
N GLN A 231 -102.89 34.91 42.48
CA GLN A 231 -102.56 35.49 41.18
C GLN A 231 -101.30 34.89 40.50
N PRO A 232 -100.22 34.54 41.22
CA PRO A 232 -99.02 33.97 40.58
C PRO A 232 -99.19 32.57 39.96
N THR A 233 -100.09 31.73 40.48
CA THR A 233 -100.36 30.37 39.95
C THR A 233 -101.73 30.22 39.30
N GLY A 234 -102.63 31.18 39.52
CA GLY A 234 -104.03 31.11 39.09
C GLY A 234 -104.88 30.11 39.88
N GLU A 235 -104.33 29.50 40.94
CA GLU A 235 -105.05 28.53 41.77
C GLU A 235 -106.06 29.21 42.70
N VAL A 236 -107.26 28.64 42.79
CA VAL A 236 -108.31 29.09 43.72
C VAL A 236 -108.00 28.50 45.10
N ILE A 237 -107.62 29.35 46.04
CA ILE A 237 -107.15 28.95 47.37
C ILE A 237 -108.33 28.69 48.33
N ALA A 238 -109.41 29.45 48.17
CA ALA A 238 -110.64 29.27 48.93
C ALA A 238 -111.84 29.79 48.13
N ARG A 239 -112.98 29.09 48.22
CA ARG A 239 -114.26 29.52 47.64
C ARG A 239 -115.13 30.24 48.67
N ALA A 240 -116.03 31.11 48.22
CA ALA A 240 -116.91 31.88 49.09
C ALA A 240 -117.66 30.97 50.11
N GLY A 241 -117.41 31.18 51.41
CA GLY A 241 -118.00 30.41 52.53
C GLY A 241 -117.05 29.47 53.30
N GLU A 242 -115.81 29.25 52.83
CA GLU A 242 -114.82 28.42 53.52
C GLU A 242 -114.12 29.14 54.70
N THR A 243 -113.53 28.39 55.64
CA THR A 243 -112.91 28.97 56.84
C THR A 243 -111.53 29.56 56.56
N SER A 244 -111.23 30.70 57.16
CA SER A 244 -109.95 31.41 56.96
C SER A 244 -108.71 30.61 57.40
N LYS A 245 -108.85 29.54 58.22
CA LYS A 245 -107.73 28.65 58.59
C LYS A 245 -107.35 27.70 57.45
N ASP A 246 -108.34 27.16 56.74
CA ASP A 246 -108.11 26.24 55.62
C ASP A 246 -107.55 27.00 54.41
N ALA A 247 -108.05 28.22 54.17
CA ALA A 247 -107.53 29.13 53.15
C ALA A 247 -106.04 29.48 53.37
N LEU A 248 -105.62 29.76 54.61
CA LEU A 248 -104.21 30.03 54.95
C LEU A 248 -103.33 28.78 54.82
N SER A 249 -103.85 27.59 55.12
CA SER A 249 -103.11 26.33 54.94
C SER A 249 -102.94 25.98 53.45
N ALA A 250 -103.97 26.21 52.63
CA ALA A 250 -103.91 26.01 51.19
C ALA A 250 -102.95 27.01 50.52
N LEU A 251 -102.99 28.29 50.91
CA LEU A 251 -102.03 29.32 50.44
C LEU A 251 -100.58 28.92 50.77
N ARG A 252 -100.31 28.49 52.00
CA ARG A 252 -98.95 28.06 52.40
C ARG A 252 -98.48 26.82 51.63
N LYS A 253 -99.39 25.89 51.34
CA LYS A 253 -99.06 24.68 50.56
C LYS A 253 -98.77 25.02 49.09
N ALA A 254 -99.55 25.91 48.49
CA ALA A 254 -99.33 26.39 47.12
C ALA A 254 -98.03 27.20 46.99
N VAL A 255 -97.77 28.11 47.92
CA VAL A 255 -96.50 28.88 47.96
C VAL A 255 -95.31 27.95 48.20
N GLN A 256 -95.41 26.98 49.10
CA GLN A 256 -94.32 26.03 49.34
C GLN A 256 -94.05 25.15 48.12
N ALA A 257 -95.09 24.70 47.40
CA ALA A 257 -94.96 23.90 46.19
C ALA A 257 -94.25 24.67 45.06
N GLU A 258 -94.62 25.93 44.83
CA GLU A 258 -93.96 26.79 43.85
C GLU A 258 -92.52 27.15 44.21
N VAL A 259 -92.25 27.43 45.49
CA VAL A 259 -90.87 27.66 45.95
C VAL A 259 -90.01 26.39 45.76
N THR A 260 -90.57 25.20 46.00
CA THR A 260 -89.85 23.94 45.72
C THR A 260 -89.69 23.66 44.22
N ALA A 261 -90.65 24.05 43.38
CA ALA A 261 -90.53 23.93 41.93
C ALA A 261 -89.45 24.88 41.38
N LEU A 262 -89.40 26.13 41.87
CA LEU A 262 -88.36 27.10 41.53
C LEU A 262 -86.97 26.67 42.03
N ASP A 263 -86.86 26.10 43.23
CA ASP A 263 -85.60 25.55 43.75
C ASP A 263 -85.12 24.35 42.90
N ALA A 264 -86.04 23.50 42.43
CA ALA A 264 -85.72 22.40 41.52
C ALA A 264 -85.26 22.90 40.13
N GLU A 265 -85.94 23.90 39.56
CA GLU A 265 -85.53 24.53 38.29
C GLU A 265 -84.14 25.18 38.37
N VAL A 266 -83.85 25.88 39.47
CA VAL A 266 -82.55 26.52 39.68
C VAL A 266 -81.45 25.49 39.94
N LYS A 267 -81.74 24.40 40.65
CA LYS A 267 -80.80 23.28 40.82
C LYS A 267 -80.49 22.58 39.51
N ASP A 268 -81.49 22.32 38.66
CA ASP A 268 -81.28 21.73 37.34
C ASP A 268 -80.47 22.66 36.43
N ALA A 269 -80.78 23.96 36.41
CA ALA A 269 -80.01 24.96 35.67
C ALA A 269 -78.55 25.06 36.16
N LYS A 270 -78.31 25.01 37.48
CA LYS A 270 -76.94 24.96 38.05
C LYS A 270 -76.20 23.67 37.72
N ALA A 271 -76.89 22.52 37.67
CA ALA A 271 -76.31 21.25 37.24
C ALA A 271 -75.89 21.32 35.76
N GLN A 272 -76.74 21.85 34.88
CA GLN A 272 -76.42 22.08 33.48
C GLN A 272 -75.26 23.08 33.29
N ALA A 273 -75.18 24.13 34.10
CA ALA A 273 -74.05 25.07 34.08
C ALA A 273 -72.74 24.41 34.52
N THR A 274 -72.80 23.49 35.50
CA THR A 274 -71.64 22.74 35.99
C THR A 274 -71.15 21.73 34.94
N GLU A 275 -72.07 21.02 34.28
CA GLU A 275 -71.74 20.09 33.19
C GLU A 275 -71.12 20.81 31.98
N LYS A 276 -71.65 22.00 31.63
CA LYS A 276 -71.06 22.86 30.58
C LYS A 276 -69.64 23.30 30.93
N ARG A 277 -69.39 23.70 32.18
CA ARG A 277 -68.05 24.04 32.67
C ARG A 277 -67.11 22.84 32.55
N ASP A 278 -67.53 21.67 33.05
CA ASP A 278 -66.68 20.48 33.07
C ASP A 278 -66.34 19.99 31.67
N THR A 279 -67.31 20.06 30.74
CA THR A 279 -67.09 19.75 29.33
C THR A 279 -66.11 20.74 28.69
N ALA A 280 -66.30 22.05 28.93
CA ALA A 280 -65.40 23.08 28.38
C ALA A 280 -63.96 22.97 28.94
N VAL A 281 -63.81 22.65 30.22
CA VAL A 281 -62.49 22.41 30.83
C VAL A 281 -61.86 21.13 30.25
N ALA A 282 -62.62 20.06 30.06
CA ALA A 282 -62.15 18.82 29.46
C ALA A 282 -61.68 19.02 28.00
N ASP A 283 -62.44 19.76 27.19
CA ASP A 283 -62.10 20.09 25.80
C ASP A 283 -60.81 20.93 25.71
N LEU A 284 -60.65 21.91 26.63
CA LEU A 284 -59.41 22.69 26.73
C LEU A 284 -58.20 21.82 27.08
N THR A 285 -58.36 20.87 28.01
CA THR A 285 -57.26 19.94 28.36
C THR A 285 -56.96 18.91 27.26
N GLY A 286 -57.97 18.40 26.55
CA GLY A 286 -57.75 17.49 25.42
C GLY A 286 -57.00 18.18 24.26
N GLY A 287 -57.28 19.46 24.03
CA GLY A 287 -56.55 20.27 23.05
C GLY A 287 -55.05 20.42 23.36
N ILE A 288 -54.63 20.36 24.64
CA ILE A 288 -53.21 20.33 25.04
C ILE A 288 -52.57 19.04 24.55
N ASP A 289 -53.18 17.90 24.86
CA ASP A 289 -52.61 16.60 24.55
C ASP A 289 -52.49 16.39 23.04
N ASP A 290 -53.46 16.84 22.25
CA ASP A 290 -53.43 16.78 20.79
C ASP A 290 -52.37 17.71 20.18
N ALA A 291 -52.27 18.95 20.67
CA ALA A 291 -51.25 19.90 20.22
C ALA A 291 -49.84 19.44 20.59
N LEU A 292 -49.64 18.94 21.81
CA LEU A 292 -48.38 18.36 22.28
C LEU A 292 -48.05 17.05 21.56
N ALA A 293 -49.02 16.23 21.16
CA ALA A 293 -48.77 15.00 20.41
C ALA A 293 -48.14 15.31 19.04
N THR A 294 -48.59 16.37 18.38
CA THR A 294 -48.03 16.81 17.09
C THR A 294 -46.57 17.25 17.23
N GLU A 295 -46.28 18.10 18.22
CA GLU A 295 -44.92 18.58 18.50
C GLU A 295 -44.00 17.47 19.01
N ARG A 296 -44.49 16.57 19.87
CA ARG A 296 -43.73 15.37 20.31
C ARG A 296 -43.34 14.48 19.13
N THR A 297 -44.21 14.35 18.14
CA THR A 297 -43.92 13.57 16.93
C THR A 297 -42.82 14.23 16.10
N GLN A 298 -42.83 15.57 16.00
CA GLN A 298 -41.79 16.32 15.31
C GLN A 298 -40.44 16.23 16.03
N VAL A 299 -40.42 16.40 17.36
CA VAL A 299 -39.21 16.25 18.18
C VAL A 299 -38.68 14.82 18.16
N ALA A 300 -39.55 13.81 18.15
CA ALA A 300 -39.13 12.42 17.97
C ALA A 300 -38.39 12.24 16.64
N ARG A 301 -38.91 12.83 15.55
CA ARG A 301 -38.25 12.81 14.24
C ARG A 301 -36.88 13.49 14.27
N GLU A 302 -36.78 14.68 14.84
CA GLU A 302 -35.51 15.43 14.95
C GLU A 302 -34.49 14.70 15.84
N THR A 303 -34.96 14.07 16.92
CA THR A 303 -34.13 13.24 17.81
C THR A 303 -33.57 12.03 17.07
N ASP A 304 -34.42 11.35 16.29
CA ASP A 304 -33.98 10.20 15.49
C ASP A 304 -33.03 10.61 14.35
N GLU A 305 -33.27 11.75 13.70
CA GLU A 305 -32.35 12.35 12.73
C GLU A 305 -30.98 12.66 13.36
N ALA A 306 -30.95 13.23 14.56
CA ALA A 306 -29.73 13.52 15.31
C ALA A 306 -28.96 12.22 15.68
N ARG A 307 -29.67 11.17 16.11
CA ARG A 307 -29.08 9.85 16.41
C ARG A 307 -28.53 9.17 15.16
N LEU A 308 -29.25 9.24 14.03
CA LEU A 308 -28.80 8.70 12.76
C LEU A 308 -27.54 9.41 12.26
N TRP A 309 -27.51 10.74 12.37
CA TRP A 309 -26.32 11.55 12.07
C TRP A 309 -25.12 11.12 12.92
N ALA A 310 -25.28 11.00 14.24
CA ALA A 310 -24.20 10.61 15.13
C ALA A 310 -23.70 9.18 14.85
N ARG A 311 -24.61 8.25 14.55
CA ARG A 311 -24.25 6.89 14.13
C ARG A 311 -23.45 6.89 12.82
N ALA A 312 -23.84 7.72 11.85
CA ALA A 312 -23.13 7.83 10.57
C ALA A 312 -21.71 8.38 10.76
N GLU A 313 -21.53 9.46 11.55
CA GLU A 313 -20.18 10.01 11.77
C GLU A 313 -19.31 9.13 12.64
N ARG A 314 -19.89 8.45 13.64
CA ARG A 314 -19.17 7.41 14.38
C ARG A 314 -18.69 6.30 13.46
N GLN A 315 -19.52 5.84 12.53
CA GLN A 315 -19.13 4.83 11.55
C GLN A 315 -18.01 5.32 10.63
N GLN A 316 -18.00 6.60 10.25
CA GLN A 316 -16.89 7.17 9.47
C GLN A 316 -15.59 7.20 10.28
N ILE A 317 -15.62 7.68 11.52
CA ILE A 317 -14.46 7.75 12.41
C ILE A 317 -13.91 6.35 12.69
N ASP A 318 -14.77 5.39 13.05
CA ASP A 318 -14.41 3.99 13.32
C ASP A 318 -13.94 3.25 12.06
N GLY A 319 -14.41 3.70 10.90
CA GLY A 319 -14.02 3.20 9.60
C GLY A 319 -12.55 3.41 9.27
N ILE A 320 -11.92 4.48 9.82
CA ILE A 320 -10.53 4.86 9.54
C ILE A 320 -9.58 3.88 10.20
N LYS A 321 -8.90 3.05 9.40
CA LYS A 321 -7.96 2.04 9.91
C LYS A 321 -6.59 2.16 9.29
N VAL A 322 -5.56 1.81 10.04
CA VAL A 322 -4.19 1.64 9.49
C VAL A 322 -4.25 0.63 8.34
N MET A 323 -3.50 0.90 7.26
CA MET A 323 -3.52 0.15 6.00
C MET A 323 -4.74 0.37 5.09
N GLN A 324 -5.72 1.17 5.51
CA GLN A 324 -6.82 1.55 4.61
C GLN A 324 -6.31 2.42 3.48
N THR A 325 -6.78 2.14 2.27
CA THR A 325 -6.47 2.95 1.09
C THR A 325 -7.55 4.00 0.87
N LEU A 326 -7.14 5.24 0.63
CA LEU A 326 -8.04 6.37 0.39
C LEU A 326 -7.80 6.95 -1.01
N THR A 327 -8.89 7.32 -1.68
CA THR A 327 -8.86 8.15 -2.90
C THR A 327 -8.55 9.60 -2.56
N GLU A 328 -8.27 10.43 -3.58
CA GLU A 328 -7.96 11.84 -3.35
C GLU A 328 -9.14 12.64 -2.79
N SER A 329 -10.37 12.35 -3.24
CA SER A 329 -11.58 12.95 -2.69
C SER A 329 -11.82 12.56 -1.24
N GLU A 330 -11.66 11.27 -0.91
CA GLU A 330 -11.82 10.77 0.46
C GLU A 330 -10.74 11.31 1.40
N PHE A 331 -9.49 11.38 0.94
CA PHE A 331 -8.41 11.96 1.73
C PHE A 331 -8.66 13.43 2.03
N ARG A 332 -9.15 14.20 1.05
CA ARG A 332 -9.46 15.62 1.25
C ARG A 332 -10.65 15.80 2.19
N SER A 333 -11.75 15.08 2.00
CA SER A 333 -12.94 15.20 2.85
C SER A 333 -12.66 14.77 4.30
N LEU A 334 -11.91 13.68 4.49
CA LEU A 334 -11.50 13.23 5.82
C LEU A 334 -10.43 14.14 6.42
N GLY A 335 -9.56 14.75 5.61
CA GLY A 335 -8.57 15.73 6.07
C GLY A 335 -9.22 17.03 6.56
N GLU A 336 -10.27 17.50 5.88
CA GLU A 336 -11.02 18.70 6.27
C GLU A 336 -11.78 18.49 7.59
N ARG A 337 -12.37 17.31 7.82
CA ARG A 337 -13.14 17.00 9.04
C ARG A 337 -12.30 16.47 10.20
N HIS A 338 -11.31 15.62 9.90
CA HIS A 338 -10.59 14.79 10.86
C HIS A 338 -9.06 14.81 10.63
N GLY A 339 -8.49 15.89 10.10
CA GLY A 339 -7.08 15.95 9.72
C GLY A 339 -6.04 15.69 10.84
N ARG A 340 -6.43 15.79 12.12
CA ARG A 340 -5.57 15.44 13.27
C ARG A 340 -5.67 13.97 13.70
N LEU A 341 -6.66 13.24 13.20
CA LEU A 341 -6.97 11.88 13.61
C LEU A 341 -6.00 10.86 13.00
N PHE A 342 -5.56 11.09 11.77
CA PHE A 342 -4.78 10.11 11.02
C PHE A 342 -3.73 10.76 10.14
N ASP A 343 -2.61 10.06 9.98
CA ASP A 343 -1.57 10.40 9.01
C ASP A 343 -1.69 9.46 7.81
N ALA A 344 -1.96 10.00 6.63
CA ALA A 344 -1.91 9.23 5.39
C ALA A 344 -0.85 9.77 4.42
N GLY A 345 -0.26 8.85 3.66
CA GLY A 345 0.77 9.19 2.68
C GLY A 345 0.68 8.34 1.43
N MET A 346 1.51 8.67 0.44
CA MET A 346 1.64 7.94 -0.81
C MET A 346 3.05 7.38 -1.02
N GLY A 347 3.18 6.50 -2.00
CA GLY A 347 4.47 6.03 -2.48
C GLY A 347 5.17 5.06 -1.53
N ALA A 348 6.42 4.74 -1.86
CA ALA A 348 7.24 3.84 -1.05
C ALA A 348 7.62 4.44 0.32
N GLU A 349 7.55 5.77 0.48
CA GLU A 349 7.80 6.44 1.76
C GLU A 349 6.73 6.07 2.81
N ALA A 350 5.45 6.13 2.44
CA ALA A 350 4.35 5.74 3.32
C ALA A 350 4.43 4.25 3.69
N VAL A 351 4.73 3.40 2.69
CA VAL A 351 4.92 1.96 2.91
C VAL A 351 6.11 1.70 3.86
N LYS A 352 7.20 2.47 3.76
CA LYS A 352 8.35 2.36 4.65
C LYS A 352 7.98 2.70 6.09
N LYS A 353 7.30 3.84 6.31
CA LYS A 353 6.84 4.27 7.65
C LYS A 353 5.97 3.21 8.33
N ILE A 354 5.05 2.61 7.59
CA ILE A 354 4.21 1.52 8.06
C ILE A 354 5.07 0.30 8.47
N ILE A 355 6.02 -0.10 7.63
CA ILE A 355 6.85 -1.28 7.89
C ILE A 355 7.78 -1.07 9.09
N GLU A 356 8.29 0.14 9.30
CA GLU A 356 9.15 0.47 10.44
C GLU A 356 8.42 0.35 11.78
N GLN A 357 7.09 0.55 11.79
CA GLN A 357 6.24 0.41 12.98
C GLN A 357 5.76 -1.02 13.23
N LEU A 358 6.01 -1.97 12.32
CA LEU A 358 5.56 -3.35 12.47
C LEU A 358 6.46 -4.14 13.44
N ASP A 359 5.88 -4.60 14.54
CA ASP A 359 6.47 -5.64 15.38
C ASP A 359 6.21 -7.03 14.77
N LEU A 360 7.29 -7.69 14.37
CA LEU A 360 7.24 -9.02 13.75
C LEU A 360 6.92 -10.14 14.75
N ASP A 361 7.27 -9.97 16.02
CA ASP A 361 7.03 -10.97 17.07
C ASP A 361 5.55 -10.98 17.45
N ASP A 362 4.96 -9.81 17.70
CA ASP A 362 3.52 -9.67 17.96
C ASP A 362 2.68 -10.12 16.76
N LEU A 363 3.07 -9.72 15.54
CA LEU A 363 2.35 -10.15 14.33
C LEU A 363 2.42 -11.67 14.13
N ALA A 364 3.53 -12.32 14.46
CA ALA A 364 3.65 -13.77 14.40
C ALA A 364 2.70 -14.46 15.39
N GLN A 365 2.62 -13.96 16.63
CA GLN A 365 1.70 -14.49 17.65
C GLN A 365 0.23 -14.36 17.20
N LYS A 366 -0.16 -13.18 16.72
CA LYS A 366 -1.51 -12.92 16.19
C LYS A 366 -1.88 -13.89 15.05
N LEU A 367 -0.97 -14.11 14.11
CA LEU A 367 -1.19 -15.03 12.99
C LEU A 367 -1.24 -16.50 13.42
N HIS A 368 -0.49 -16.90 14.46
CA HIS A 368 -0.61 -18.24 15.04
C HIS A 368 -2.00 -18.49 15.62
N VAL A 369 -2.56 -17.51 16.34
CA VAL A 369 -3.94 -17.59 16.88
C VAL A 369 -4.96 -17.61 15.75
N GLU A 370 -4.85 -16.71 14.77
CA GLU A 370 -5.77 -16.65 13.62
C GLU A 370 -5.78 -17.96 12.82
N MET A 371 -4.62 -18.59 12.64
CA MET A 371 -4.48 -19.87 11.96
C MET A 371 -5.20 -21.01 12.69
N ARG A 372 -5.25 -20.99 14.03
CA ARG A 372 -5.94 -22.01 14.84
C ARG A 372 -7.46 -21.81 14.84
N GLN A 373 -7.91 -20.56 14.92
CA GLN A 373 -9.33 -20.21 15.02
C GLN A 373 -10.05 -20.29 13.67
N THR A 374 -9.35 -20.04 12.57
CA THR A 374 -9.98 -19.88 11.26
C THR A 374 -9.77 -21.09 10.35
N SER A 375 -10.76 -21.42 9.52
CA SER A 375 -10.68 -22.48 8.51
C SER A 375 -10.67 -21.92 7.06
N GLY A 376 -10.45 -22.79 6.07
CA GLY A 376 -10.55 -22.45 4.65
C GLY A 376 -9.50 -21.47 4.12
N GLN A 377 -9.93 -20.47 3.34
CA GLN A 377 -9.06 -19.55 2.60
C GLN A 377 -8.31 -18.58 3.51
N ARG A 378 -8.94 -18.13 4.61
CA ARG A 378 -8.33 -17.20 5.58
C ARG A 378 -7.18 -17.88 6.33
N ARG A 379 -7.31 -19.16 6.69
CA ARG A 379 -6.21 -19.99 7.20
C ARG A 379 -5.03 -20.08 6.23
N LYS A 380 -5.30 -20.32 4.93
CA LYS A 380 -4.24 -20.38 3.90
C LYS A 380 -3.50 -19.03 3.76
N LYS A 381 -4.20 -17.89 3.89
CA LYS A 381 -3.60 -16.55 3.88
C LYS A 381 -2.69 -16.35 5.09
N ALA A 382 -3.18 -16.67 6.29
CA ALA A 382 -2.42 -16.59 7.54
C ALA A 382 -1.14 -17.44 7.48
N ILE A 383 -1.21 -18.69 6.98
CA ILE A 383 -0.03 -19.57 6.82
C ILE A 383 1.03 -18.94 5.89
N LYS A 384 0.61 -18.40 4.74
CA LYS A 384 1.54 -17.77 3.78
C LYS A 384 2.22 -16.53 4.39
N ARG A 385 1.47 -15.76 5.19
CA ARG A 385 1.95 -14.56 5.87
C ARG A 385 2.90 -14.90 7.02
N LEU A 386 2.52 -15.86 7.87
CA LEU A 386 3.36 -16.37 8.96
C LEU A 386 4.68 -16.93 8.44
N ARG A 387 4.66 -17.71 7.34
CA ARG A 387 5.88 -18.22 6.71
C ARG A 387 6.86 -17.11 6.29
N LEU A 388 6.34 -15.97 5.82
CA LEU A 388 7.17 -14.83 5.45
C LEU A 388 7.76 -14.15 6.70
N ILE A 389 6.96 -13.96 7.75
CA ILE A 389 7.39 -13.32 9.00
C ILE A 389 8.43 -14.19 9.71
N GLU A 390 8.22 -15.50 9.81
CA GLU A 390 9.23 -16.42 10.34
C GLU A 390 10.54 -16.39 9.53
N ALA A 391 10.46 -16.23 8.21
CA ALA A 391 11.67 -16.10 7.38
C ALA A 391 12.45 -14.82 7.71
N PHE A 392 11.78 -13.69 7.96
CA PHE A 392 12.43 -12.47 8.45
C PHE A 392 13.04 -12.66 9.84
N ARG A 393 12.28 -13.23 10.78
CA ARG A 393 12.76 -13.52 12.15
C ARG A 393 13.99 -14.42 12.16
N LYS A 394 13.97 -15.52 11.40
CA LYS A 394 15.10 -16.48 11.31
C LYS A 394 16.33 -15.90 10.61
N SER A 395 16.14 -15.01 9.63
CA SER A 395 17.26 -14.42 8.88
C SER A 395 17.86 -13.18 9.54
N GLY A 396 17.18 -12.58 10.52
CA GLY A 396 17.55 -11.29 11.11
C GLY A 396 17.45 -10.11 10.14
N ALA A 397 16.87 -10.31 8.94
CA ALA A 397 16.68 -9.26 7.97
C ALA A 397 15.47 -8.40 8.34
N ARG A 398 15.59 -7.08 8.23
CA ARG A 398 14.45 -6.18 8.44
C ARG A 398 13.61 -6.05 7.17
N PRO A 399 12.27 -6.06 7.25
CA PRO A 399 11.43 -5.97 6.06
C PRO A 399 11.54 -4.61 5.34
N GLU A 400 11.90 -3.55 6.07
CA GLU A 400 12.12 -2.20 5.51
C GLU A 400 13.24 -2.17 4.44
N TRP A 401 14.17 -3.14 4.45
CA TRP A 401 15.25 -3.23 3.46
C TRP A 401 14.74 -3.60 2.06
N MET A 402 13.46 -3.98 1.92
CA MET A 402 12.81 -4.08 0.61
C MET A 402 12.57 -2.70 -0.05
N ILE A 403 12.72 -1.61 0.71
CA ILE A 403 12.60 -0.23 0.24
C ILE A 403 13.99 0.42 0.26
N LEU A 404 14.46 0.81 -0.91
CA LEU A 404 15.77 1.38 -1.12
C LEU A 404 15.73 2.87 -0.83
N SER A 405 16.51 3.31 0.16
CA SER A 405 16.88 4.73 0.34
C SER A 405 18.23 5.04 -0.33
N THR A 406 19.01 3.99 -0.62
CA THR A 406 20.32 4.07 -1.26
C THR A 406 20.39 2.99 -2.32
N LEU A 407 20.74 3.36 -3.54
CA LEU A 407 20.80 2.47 -4.70
C LEU A 407 22.27 2.17 -5.02
N PRO A 408 22.71 0.90 -5.06
CA PRO A 408 24.07 0.56 -5.45
C PRO A 408 24.30 0.80 -6.94
N VAL A 409 25.51 1.20 -7.29
CA VAL A 409 25.99 1.34 -8.67
C VAL A 409 27.05 0.30 -8.96
N ILE A 410 26.79 -0.55 -9.95
CA ILE A 410 27.71 -1.61 -10.38
C ILE A 410 29.04 -1.01 -10.90
N PRO A 411 30.19 -1.67 -10.68
CA PRO A 411 31.49 -1.20 -11.16
C PRO A 411 31.50 -0.95 -12.68
N PRO A 412 32.17 0.11 -13.16
CA PRO A 412 32.11 0.58 -14.55
C PRO A 412 32.62 -0.43 -15.57
N ASP A 413 33.60 -1.26 -15.23
CA ASP A 413 34.14 -2.27 -16.15
C ASP A 413 33.15 -3.43 -16.39
N LEU A 414 32.12 -3.57 -15.55
CA LEU A 414 31.00 -4.49 -15.78
C LEU A 414 29.89 -3.85 -16.64
N ARG A 415 30.00 -2.55 -16.94
CA ARG A 415 29.12 -1.76 -17.81
C ARG A 415 29.94 -0.84 -18.73
N PRO A 416 30.85 -1.39 -19.55
CA PRO A 416 31.87 -0.61 -20.23
C PRO A 416 31.29 0.36 -21.26
N MET A 417 32.08 1.40 -21.55
CA MET A 417 31.91 2.31 -22.67
C MET A 417 33.17 2.20 -23.52
N VAL A 418 33.03 1.68 -24.73
CA VAL A 418 34.16 1.36 -25.61
C VAL A 418 34.07 2.23 -26.85
N GLN A 419 35.20 2.80 -27.26
CA GLN A 419 35.31 3.52 -28.52
C GLN A 419 35.45 2.50 -29.65
N LEU A 420 34.60 2.61 -30.67
CA LEU A 420 34.68 1.84 -31.90
C LEU A 420 35.55 2.56 -32.93
N ASP A 421 36.00 1.81 -33.93
CA ASP A 421 36.67 2.37 -35.09
C ASP A 421 35.76 3.40 -35.78
N GLY A 422 36.29 4.60 -36.03
CA GLY A 422 35.50 5.75 -36.52
C GLY A 422 34.97 6.69 -35.43
N GLY A 423 35.43 6.57 -34.18
CA GLY A 423 35.20 7.55 -33.13
C GLY A 423 33.81 7.49 -32.47
N ARG A 424 32.98 6.51 -32.84
CA ARG A 424 31.70 6.22 -32.20
C ARG A 424 31.90 5.52 -30.86
N PHE A 425 30.94 5.62 -29.96
CA PHE A 425 30.96 4.93 -28.67
C PHE A 425 29.90 3.84 -28.62
N ALA A 426 30.28 2.65 -28.18
CA ALA A 426 29.38 1.60 -27.76
C ALA A 426 29.27 1.64 -26.22
N THR A 427 28.07 1.84 -25.72
CA THR A 427 27.78 1.90 -24.27
C THR A 427 26.91 0.74 -23.86
N SER A 428 27.13 0.21 -22.66
CA SER A 428 26.17 -0.70 -22.02
C SER A 428 24.84 0.03 -21.70
N ASP A 429 23.71 -0.63 -21.99
CA ASP A 429 22.35 -0.17 -21.69
C ASP A 429 22.16 0.26 -20.23
N LEU A 430 22.89 -0.37 -19.29
CA LEU A 430 22.85 -0.03 -17.88
C LEU A 430 23.22 1.43 -17.62
N ASN A 431 24.17 1.99 -18.38
CA ASN A 431 24.58 3.37 -18.20
C ASN A 431 23.41 4.32 -18.47
N ASP A 432 22.60 4.07 -19.50
CA ASP A 432 21.43 4.90 -19.78
C ASP A 432 20.32 4.74 -18.74
N LEU A 433 20.16 3.54 -18.17
CA LEU A 433 19.24 3.30 -17.05
C LEU A 433 19.69 4.05 -15.78
N TYR A 434 20.98 3.99 -15.41
CA TYR A 434 21.52 4.76 -14.29
C TYR A 434 21.41 6.27 -14.52
N ARG A 435 21.71 6.75 -15.73
CA ARG A 435 21.57 8.17 -16.09
C ARG A 435 20.14 8.66 -15.89
N ARG A 436 19.15 7.86 -16.29
CA ARG A 436 17.74 8.19 -16.06
C ARG A 436 17.43 8.30 -14.57
N VAL A 437 17.89 7.36 -13.75
CA VAL A 437 17.71 7.42 -12.28
C VAL A 437 18.34 8.69 -11.70
N ILE A 438 19.60 8.97 -12.02
CA ILE A 438 20.33 10.14 -11.50
C ILE A 438 19.63 11.45 -11.92
N ASN A 439 19.24 11.57 -13.19
CA ASN A 439 18.53 12.75 -13.69
C ASN A 439 17.21 13.00 -12.93
N ARG A 440 16.42 11.95 -12.68
CA ARG A 440 15.16 12.04 -11.93
C ARG A 440 15.41 12.38 -10.46
N ASN A 441 16.42 11.78 -9.86
CA ASN A 441 16.78 12.01 -8.46
C ASN A 441 17.27 13.46 -8.22
N ASN A 442 18.12 13.97 -9.12
CA ASN A 442 18.64 15.33 -9.04
C ASN A 442 17.54 16.36 -9.30
N ARG A 443 16.64 16.07 -10.26
CA ARG A 443 15.46 16.91 -10.50
C ARG A 443 14.53 16.94 -9.30
N LEU A 444 14.25 15.78 -8.69
CA LEU A 444 13.44 15.70 -7.48
C LEU A 444 14.08 16.47 -6.32
N SER A 445 15.40 16.35 -6.11
CA SER A 445 16.10 17.09 -5.05
C SER A 445 15.93 18.61 -5.23
N ARG A 446 16.15 19.12 -6.46
CA ARG A 446 15.92 20.54 -6.76
C ARG A 446 14.47 20.98 -6.57
N LEU A 447 13.50 20.13 -6.90
CA LEU A 447 12.08 20.43 -6.71
C LEU A 447 11.69 20.50 -5.23
N LEU A 448 12.34 19.68 -4.38
CA LEU A 448 12.18 19.74 -2.93
C LEU A 448 12.81 21.01 -2.36
N ASP A 449 14.01 21.38 -2.82
CA ASP A 449 14.70 22.61 -2.39
C ASP A 449 13.93 23.89 -2.78
N LEU A 450 13.20 23.84 -3.90
CA LEU A 450 12.35 24.93 -4.39
C LEU A 450 10.93 24.90 -3.80
N GLU A 451 10.63 23.97 -2.90
CA GLU A 451 9.29 23.78 -2.29
C GLU A 451 8.16 23.74 -3.35
N ALA A 452 8.41 23.04 -4.46
CA ALA A 452 7.44 22.95 -5.55
C ALA A 452 6.11 22.32 -5.09
N PRO A 453 4.96 22.64 -5.73
CA PRO A 453 3.68 22.06 -5.39
C PRO A 453 3.70 20.52 -5.35
N GLU A 454 2.96 19.93 -4.40
CA GLU A 454 3.00 18.48 -4.15
C GLU A 454 2.69 17.64 -5.39
N ILE A 455 1.82 18.10 -6.30
CA ILE A 455 1.48 17.39 -7.54
C ILE A 455 2.73 17.15 -8.39
N ILE A 456 3.61 18.15 -8.49
CA ILE A 456 4.85 18.06 -9.27
C ILE A 456 5.83 17.10 -8.57
N ILE A 457 5.96 17.20 -7.25
CA ILE A 457 6.80 16.31 -6.44
C ILE A 457 6.32 14.86 -6.56
N ARG A 458 5.02 14.59 -6.46
CA ARG A 458 4.43 13.25 -6.59
C ARG A 458 4.72 12.66 -7.96
N ASN A 459 4.56 13.43 -9.03
CA ASN A 459 4.87 12.96 -10.37
C ASN A 459 6.37 12.63 -10.51
N GLU A 460 7.27 13.47 -9.99
CA GLU A 460 8.71 13.20 -10.07
C GLU A 460 9.12 12.00 -9.19
N LYS A 461 8.54 11.83 -8.00
CA LYS A 461 8.70 10.62 -7.16
C LYS A 461 8.22 9.36 -7.91
N ARG A 462 7.07 9.42 -8.59
CA ARG A 462 6.57 8.33 -9.45
C ARG A 462 7.55 8.00 -10.58
N MET A 463 8.08 9.02 -11.27
CA MET A 463 9.05 8.83 -12.34
C MET A 463 10.39 8.25 -11.83
N LEU A 464 10.82 8.63 -10.62
CA LEU A 464 12.00 8.06 -9.98
C LEU A 464 11.81 6.57 -9.65
N GLN A 465 10.63 6.19 -9.14
CA GLN A 465 10.28 4.78 -8.91
C GLN A 465 10.33 3.99 -10.23
N GLU A 466 9.72 4.50 -11.31
CA GLU A 466 9.74 3.85 -12.63
C GLU A 466 11.15 3.74 -13.21
N ALA A 467 12.02 4.73 -12.99
CA ALA A 467 13.41 4.68 -13.42
C ALA A 467 14.20 3.59 -12.68
N CYS A 468 14.01 3.46 -11.37
CA CYS A 468 14.64 2.41 -10.57
C CYS A 468 14.11 1.01 -10.91
N ASP A 469 12.80 0.90 -11.17
CA ASP A 469 12.18 -0.33 -11.62
C ASP A 469 12.79 -0.80 -12.95
N ALA A 470 12.98 0.12 -13.89
CA ALA A 470 13.58 -0.19 -15.18
C ALA A 470 15.06 -0.58 -15.06
N LEU A 471 15.81 0.04 -14.16
CA LEU A 471 17.19 -0.37 -13.88
C LEU A 471 17.28 -1.81 -13.37
N ILE A 472 16.39 -2.18 -12.45
CA ILE A 472 16.41 -3.49 -11.80
C ILE A 472 15.80 -4.57 -12.69
N ASP A 473 14.61 -4.36 -13.25
CA ASP A 473 13.84 -5.35 -14.04
C ASP A 473 12.96 -4.65 -15.10
N ASN A 474 13.59 -4.18 -16.19
CA ASN A 474 12.93 -3.40 -17.25
C ASN A 474 11.83 -4.21 -17.95
N GLY A 475 10.64 -3.61 -18.10
CA GLY A 475 9.49 -4.25 -18.75
C GLY A 475 8.69 -5.19 -17.85
N ARG A 476 9.06 -5.34 -16.58
CA ARG A 476 8.26 -6.09 -15.61
C ARG A 476 6.96 -5.38 -15.22
N ARG A 477 6.95 -4.05 -15.27
CA ARG A 477 5.75 -3.22 -15.11
C ARG A 477 5.67 -2.24 -16.27
N GLY A 478 4.48 -2.15 -16.87
CA GLY A 478 4.19 -1.19 -17.93
C GLY A 478 5.02 -1.45 -19.20
N ARG A 479 5.15 -0.41 -20.01
CA ARG A 479 5.95 -0.46 -21.24
C ARG A 479 7.44 -0.42 -20.90
N ALA A 480 8.20 -1.35 -21.46
CA ALA A 480 9.65 -1.37 -21.28
C ALA A 480 10.29 -0.10 -21.86
N ILE A 481 11.31 0.41 -21.17
CA ILE A 481 12.11 1.52 -21.67
C ILE A 481 12.91 1.03 -22.86
N ALA A 482 12.74 1.71 -24.00
CA ALA A 482 13.48 1.45 -25.22
C ALA A 482 14.59 2.49 -25.41
N GLY A 483 15.70 2.05 -25.99
CA GLY A 483 16.80 2.89 -26.46
C GLY A 483 16.63 3.31 -27.92
N THR A 484 17.72 3.73 -28.54
CA THR A 484 17.78 4.08 -29.97
C THR A 484 17.38 2.89 -30.85
N GLY A 485 16.48 3.08 -31.81
CA GLY A 485 16.01 1.99 -32.67
C GLY A 485 14.99 1.05 -32.00
N ASN A 486 14.29 1.53 -30.96
CA ASN A 486 13.20 0.81 -30.28
C ASN A 486 13.61 -0.54 -29.64
N HIS A 487 14.91 -0.80 -29.47
CA HIS A 487 15.39 -1.96 -28.73
C HIS A 487 15.11 -1.76 -27.23
N ARG A 488 14.63 -2.80 -26.56
CA ARG A 488 14.44 -2.78 -25.11
C ARG A 488 15.81 -2.78 -24.41
N LEU A 489 16.04 -1.80 -23.53
CA LEU A 489 17.26 -1.73 -22.72
C LEU A 489 17.34 -2.93 -21.76
N LYS A 490 18.51 -3.58 -21.68
CA LYS A 490 18.75 -4.69 -20.77
C LYS A 490 18.94 -4.19 -19.33
N SER A 491 18.15 -4.74 -18.41
CA SER A 491 18.23 -4.43 -16.97
C SER A 491 19.22 -5.33 -16.23
N LEU A 492 19.46 -5.04 -14.94
CA LEU A 492 20.28 -5.90 -14.07
C LEU A 492 19.72 -7.32 -13.98
N SER A 493 18.40 -7.47 -13.93
CA SER A 493 17.75 -8.80 -13.94
C SER A 493 17.98 -9.56 -15.25
N ASP A 494 17.94 -8.85 -16.38
CA ASP A 494 18.16 -9.46 -17.71
C ASP A 494 19.60 -9.97 -17.88
N MET A 495 20.56 -9.33 -17.21
CA MET A 495 21.95 -9.82 -17.18
C MET A 495 22.10 -11.15 -16.43
N LEU A 496 21.18 -11.47 -15.51
CA LEU A 496 21.23 -12.71 -14.73
C LEU A 496 20.39 -13.82 -15.37
N LYS A 497 19.25 -13.49 -15.97
CA LYS A 497 18.24 -14.45 -16.45
C LYS A 497 18.43 -14.85 -17.92
N GLY A 498 17.83 -15.96 -18.31
CA GLY A 498 17.75 -16.40 -19.71
C GLY A 498 18.98 -17.16 -20.22
N LYS A 499 18.94 -17.57 -21.49
CA LYS A 499 20.03 -18.34 -22.15
C LYS A 499 21.32 -17.54 -22.25
N GLN A 500 21.21 -16.24 -22.54
CA GLN A 500 22.31 -15.28 -22.62
C GLN A 500 22.60 -14.61 -21.25
N GLY A 501 22.01 -15.11 -20.17
CA GLY A 501 22.24 -14.60 -18.82
C GLY A 501 23.53 -15.15 -18.24
N ARG A 502 24.08 -14.43 -17.25
CA ARG A 502 25.39 -14.71 -16.65
C ARG A 502 25.52 -16.13 -16.10
N PHE A 503 24.47 -16.67 -15.48
CA PHE A 503 24.51 -18.03 -14.93
C PHE A 503 24.69 -19.09 -16.02
N ARG A 504 23.92 -19.02 -17.12
CA ARG A 504 23.95 -20.06 -18.16
C ARG A 504 25.11 -19.89 -19.13
N GLN A 505 25.41 -18.66 -19.54
CA GLN A 505 26.39 -18.40 -20.58
C GLN A 505 27.81 -18.22 -20.07
N ASN A 506 27.99 -17.78 -18.82
CA ASN A 506 29.30 -17.42 -18.30
C ASN A 506 29.71 -18.18 -17.04
N LEU A 507 28.81 -18.90 -16.36
CA LEU A 507 29.16 -19.70 -15.18
C LEU A 507 29.11 -21.19 -15.50
N LEU A 508 27.98 -21.70 -16.01
CA LEU A 508 27.82 -23.13 -16.34
C LEU A 508 28.62 -23.56 -17.58
N GLY A 509 28.80 -22.64 -18.54
CA GLY A 509 29.67 -22.82 -19.70
C GLY A 509 30.52 -21.58 -19.89
N LYS A 510 31.74 -21.75 -20.38
CA LYS A 510 32.65 -20.65 -20.73
C LYS A 510 33.39 -21.02 -22.01
N ARG A 511 33.87 -19.99 -22.71
CA ARG A 511 34.93 -20.18 -23.69
C ARG A 511 36.20 -20.54 -22.94
N VAL A 512 36.93 -21.51 -23.46
CA VAL A 512 38.14 -22.04 -22.83
C VAL A 512 39.31 -21.87 -23.78
N ASP A 513 40.46 -21.54 -23.21
CA ASP A 513 41.73 -21.54 -23.93
C ASP A 513 42.15 -22.99 -24.23
N TYR A 514 43.21 -23.16 -25.03
CA TYR A 514 43.73 -24.49 -25.42
C TYR A 514 42.67 -25.38 -26.07
N SER A 515 41.85 -24.77 -26.93
CA SER A 515 40.83 -25.46 -27.70
C SER A 515 40.84 -25.07 -29.17
N GLY A 516 40.42 -26.00 -30.02
CA GLY A 516 40.36 -25.83 -31.47
C GLY A 516 39.09 -26.44 -32.04
N ARG A 517 38.81 -26.18 -33.33
CA ARG A 517 37.70 -26.81 -34.05
C ARG A 517 38.10 -27.05 -35.50
N SER A 518 37.81 -28.23 -36.02
CA SER A 518 37.92 -28.51 -37.46
C SER A 518 36.84 -29.48 -37.92
N VAL A 519 36.72 -29.60 -39.25
CA VAL A 519 35.94 -30.64 -39.92
C VAL A 519 36.56 -32.00 -39.61
N ILE A 520 35.71 -33.01 -39.43
CA ILE A 520 36.14 -34.39 -39.23
C ILE A 520 36.12 -35.19 -40.53
N VAL A 521 37.05 -36.12 -40.64
CA VAL A 521 37.14 -37.11 -41.71
C VAL A 521 37.38 -38.49 -41.09
N VAL A 522 37.04 -39.53 -41.83
CA VAL A 522 37.23 -40.91 -41.37
C VAL A 522 38.71 -41.29 -41.39
N GLY A 523 39.22 -41.84 -40.29
CA GLY A 523 40.59 -42.36 -40.18
C GLY A 523 40.59 -43.86 -39.91
N PRO A 524 40.42 -44.72 -40.93
CA PRO A 524 40.30 -46.17 -40.74
C PRO A 524 41.59 -46.84 -40.23
N GLU A 525 42.75 -46.23 -40.48
CA GLU A 525 44.07 -46.71 -40.03
C GLU A 525 44.38 -46.40 -38.55
N LEU A 526 43.54 -45.60 -37.90
CA LEU A 526 43.73 -45.23 -36.50
C LEU A 526 43.38 -46.40 -35.58
N LYS A 527 44.07 -46.52 -34.45
CA LYS A 527 43.61 -47.40 -33.36
C LYS A 527 42.43 -46.75 -32.64
N LEU A 528 41.63 -47.54 -31.93
CA LEU A 528 40.43 -47.06 -31.23
C LEU A 528 40.71 -45.87 -30.28
N HIS A 529 41.87 -45.86 -29.62
CA HIS A 529 42.27 -44.81 -28.68
C HIS A 529 43.00 -43.63 -29.36
N GLN A 530 43.11 -43.61 -30.69
CA GLN A 530 43.87 -42.59 -31.44
C GLN A 530 42.93 -41.66 -32.21
N CYS A 531 43.38 -40.42 -32.41
CA CYS A 531 42.77 -39.49 -33.34
C CYS A 531 43.83 -38.78 -34.17
N GLY A 532 43.55 -38.48 -35.44
CA GLY A 532 44.46 -37.68 -36.26
C GLY A 532 44.25 -36.19 -36.00
N LEU A 533 45.29 -35.51 -35.54
CA LEU A 533 45.27 -34.07 -35.26
C LEU A 533 46.12 -33.32 -36.30
N PRO A 534 45.57 -32.32 -37.00
CA PRO A 534 46.33 -31.53 -37.97
C PRO A 534 47.55 -30.86 -37.34
N LYS A 535 48.71 -30.99 -37.99
CA LYS A 535 49.99 -30.41 -37.52
C LYS A 535 49.89 -28.93 -37.11
N LYS A 536 49.26 -28.09 -37.93
CA LYS A 536 49.07 -26.66 -37.64
C LYS A 536 48.18 -26.41 -36.41
N MET A 537 47.13 -27.22 -36.24
CA MET A 537 46.25 -27.12 -35.08
C MET A 537 46.97 -27.54 -33.81
N ALA A 538 47.67 -28.67 -33.86
CA ALA A 538 48.47 -29.18 -32.76
C ALA A 538 49.53 -28.17 -32.32
N LEU A 539 50.20 -27.51 -33.27
CA LEU A 539 51.21 -26.50 -32.96
C LEU A 539 50.65 -25.33 -32.13
N GLU A 540 49.47 -24.81 -32.46
CA GLU A 540 48.85 -23.72 -31.70
C GLU A 540 48.31 -24.19 -30.35
N LEU A 541 47.72 -25.39 -30.28
CA LEU A 541 47.20 -25.97 -29.03
C LEU A 541 48.32 -26.24 -28.02
N PHE A 542 49.45 -26.77 -28.48
CA PHE A 542 50.60 -27.15 -27.64
C PHE A 542 51.70 -26.09 -27.60
N LYS A 543 51.44 -24.89 -28.12
CA LYS A 543 52.43 -23.82 -28.30
C LYS A 543 53.31 -23.55 -27.08
N PRO A 544 52.79 -23.43 -25.83
CA PRO A 544 53.65 -23.20 -24.67
C PRO A 544 54.58 -24.38 -24.35
N PHE A 545 54.13 -25.61 -24.58
CA PHE A 545 54.91 -26.82 -24.33
C PHE A 545 56.06 -26.96 -25.33
N VAL A 546 55.77 -26.73 -26.62
CA VAL A 546 56.78 -26.69 -27.69
C VAL A 546 57.81 -25.59 -27.41
N MET A 547 57.36 -24.41 -26.99
CA MET A 547 58.26 -23.30 -26.65
C MET A 547 59.20 -23.64 -25.49
N ARG A 548 58.75 -24.40 -24.49
CA ARG A 548 59.60 -24.89 -23.39
C ARG A 548 60.62 -25.90 -23.90
N GLN A 549 60.16 -26.91 -24.64
CA GLN A 549 61.00 -28.00 -25.15
C GLN A 549 62.09 -27.50 -26.12
N LEU A 550 61.78 -26.48 -26.94
CA LEU A 550 62.78 -25.82 -27.82
C LEU A 550 63.90 -25.12 -27.04
N VAL A 551 63.60 -24.59 -25.85
CA VAL A 551 64.62 -23.98 -24.98
C VAL A 551 65.44 -25.07 -24.28
N GLU A 552 64.79 -26.13 -23.78
CA GLU A 552 65.46 -27.25 -23.11
C GLU A 552 66.43 -28.00 -24.05
N LYS A 553 66.06 -28.18 -25.33
CA LYS A 553 66.93 -28.78 -26.34
C LYS A 553 67.98 -27.84 -26.93
N GLY A 554 68.00 -26.57 -26.52
CA GLY A 554 68.99 -25.59 -26.98
C GLY A 554 68.74 -24.99 -28.37
N PHE A 555 67.62 -25.30 -29.04
CA PHE A 555 67.23 -24.67 -30.31
C PHE A 555 66.88 -23.19 -30.15
N ALA A 556 66.51 -22.76 -28.94
CA ALA A 556 66.20 -21.37 -28.61
C ALA A 556 66.87 -20.92 -27.31
N HIS A 557 67.52 -19.74 -27.33
CA HIS A 557 68.17 -19.19 -26.13
C HIS A 557 67.20 -18.70 -25.05
N ASN A 558 65.96 -18.33 -25.41
CA ASN A 558 64.95 -17.87 -24.46
C ASN A 558 63.53 -18.07 -25.02
N ILE A 559 62.53 -17.97 -24.13
CA ILE A 559 61.12 -18.19 -24.47
C ILE A 559 60.60 -17.23 -25.55
N LYS A 560 61.12 -15.99 -25.63
CA LYS A 560 60.74 -15.02 -26.67
C LYS A 560 61.30 -15.39 -28.04
N SER A 561 62.49 -15.98 -28.08
CA SER A 561 63.10 -16.52 -29.29
C SER A 561 62.37 -17.78 -29.74
N ALA A 562 62.05 -18.68 -28.81
CA ALA A 562 61.24 -19.87 -29.06
C ALA A 562 59.87 -19.50 -29.65
N LYS A 563 59.21 -18.48 -29.09
CA LYS A 563 57.94 -17.96 -29.64
C LYS A 563 58.09 -17.53 -31.11
N ARG A 564 59.16 -16.80 -31.45
CA ARG A 564 59.43 -16.38 -32.85
C ARG A 564 59.74 -17.55 -33.77
N ILE A 565 60.43 -18.58 -33.28
CA ILE A 565 60.72 -19.81 -34.04
C ILE A 565 59.42 -20.56 -34.35
N VAL A 566 58.53 -20.69 -33.36
CA VAL A 566 57.22 -21.32 -33.52
C VAL A 566 56.32 -20.52 -34.46
N GLU A 567 56.23 -19.19 -34.31
CA GLU A 567 55.42 -18.33 -35.19
C GLU A 567 55.91 -18.32 -36.65
N ARG A 568 57.20 -18.55 -36.87
CA ARG A 568 57.79 -18.70 -38.22
C ARG A 568 57.71 -20.12 -38.76
N VAL A 569 57.21 -21.08 -37.97
CA VAL A 569 57.04 -22.48 -38.34
C VAL A 569 58.33 -23.08 -38.92
N ARG A 570 59.45 -22.93 -38.21
CA ARG A 570 60.72 -23.54 -38.65
C ARG A 570 60.67 -25.08 -38.57
N PRO A 571 61.45 -25.82 -39.37
CA PRO A 571 61.38 -27.28 -39.44
C PRO A 571 61.60 -28.00 -38.10
N GLU A 572 62.50 -27.49 -37.26
CA GLU A 572 62.86 -28.09 -35.97
C GLU A 572 61.69 -28.14 -34.97
N VAL A 573 60.65 -27.35 -35.23
CA VAL A 573 59.43 -27.30 -34.41
C VAL A 573 58.63 -28.60 -34.53
N TRP A 574 58.67 -29.29 -35.67
CA TRP A 574 57.86 -30.48 -35.92
C TRP A 574 58.35 -31.69 -35.12
N ASP A 575 59.66 -31.90 -35.07
CA ASP A 575 60.28 -32.98 -34.28
C ASP A 575 59.99 -32.81 -32.78
N VAL A 576 60.04 -31.56 -32.32
CA VAL A 576 59.72 -31.20 -30.93
C VAL A 576 58.23 -31.37 -30.64
N LEU A 577 57.36 -31.02 -31.59
CA LEU A 577 55.92 -31.16 -31.44
C LEU A 577 55.51 -32.64 -31.30
N GLU A 578 56.12 -33.53 -32.07
CA GLU A 578 55.83 -34.98 -32.02
C GLU A 578 56.17 -35.57 -30.65
N GLU A 579 57.32 -35.19 -30.08
CA GLU A 579 57.73 -35.62 -28.73
C GLU A 579 56.78 -35.13 -27.64
N VAL A 580 56.34 -33.86 -27.72
CA VAL A 580 55.43 -33.26 -26.73
C VAL A 580 54.05 -33.93 -26.73
N ILE A 581 53.61 -34.41 -27.89
CA ILE A 581 52.27 -34.95 -28.12
C ILE A 581 52.18 -36.45 -27.77
N ALA A 582 53.28 -37.18 -27.84
CA ALA A 582 53.32 -38.64 -27.74
C ALA A 582 52.64 -39.23 -26.49
N ASP A 583 52.72 -38.55 -25.34
CA ASP A 583 52.06 -38.97 -24.09
C ASP A 583 50.98 -37.99 -23.62
N HIS A 584 50.41 -37.16 -24.51
CA HIS A 584 49.45 -36.12 -24.08
C HIS A 584 48.07 -36.35 -24.72
N PRO A 585 47.07 -36.86 -23.96
CA PRO A 585 45.73 -37.09 -24.51
C PRO A 585 45.02 -35.77 -24.83
N VAL A 586 44.15 -35.79 -25.84
CA VAL A 586 43.26 -34.67 -26.18
C VAL A 586 41.81 -35.11 -26.09
N LEU A 587 40.91 -34.18 -25.75
CA LEU A 587 39.48 -34.45 -25.70
C LEU A 587 38.83 -34.00 -26.99
N LEU A 588 38.06 -34.88 -27.63
CA LEU A 588 37.23 -34.55 -28.78
C LEU A 588 35.77 -34.41 -28.35
N ASN A 589 35.10 -33.38 -28.85
CA ASN A 589 33.70 -33.10 -28.55
C ASN A 589 32.92 -32.75 -29.83
N ARG A 590 31.77 -33.39 -30.04
CA ARG A 590 30.80 -33.02 -31.07
C ARG A 590 29.54 -32.43 -30.43
N ALA A 591 29.14 -31.25 -30.89
CA ALA A 591 27.89 -30.63 -30.45
C ALA A 591 26.72 -31.12 -31.32
N PRO A 592 25.53 -31.41 -30.75
CA PRO A 592 25.17 -31.32 -29.34
C PRO A 592 25.66 -32.52 -28.49
N THR A 593 26.20 -32.24 -27.31
CA THR A 593 26.60 -33.28 -26.34
C THR A 593 25.38 -33.81 -25.58
N LEU A 594 24.77 -34.90 -26.08
CA LEU A 594 23.53 -35.47 -25.51
C LEU A 594 23.77 -36.35 -24.28
N HIS A 595 24.91 -37.01 -24.22
CA HIS A 595 25.31 -37.91 -23.14
C HIS A 595 26.83 -37.86 -22.95
N ARG A 596 27.35 -38.53 -21.90
CA ARG A 596 28.79 -38.51 -21.54
C ARG A 596 29.74 -38.83 -22.71
N LEU A 597 29.40 -39.80 -23.56
CA LEU A 597 30.25 -40.22 -24.68
C LEU A 597 30.33 -39.21 -25.84
N GLY A 598 29.62 -38.08 -25.74
CA GLY A 598 29.79 -36.97 -26.67
C GLY A 598 31.09 -36.19 -26.44
N ILE A 599 31.86 -36.53 -25.40
CA ILE A 599 33.25 -36.13 -25.19
C ILE A 599 34.06 -37.39 -24.85
N GLN A 600 35.14 -37.66 -25.58
CA GLN A 600 36.05 -38.78 -25.30
C GLN A 600 37.49 -38.36 -25.46
N ALA A 601 38.39 -39.05 -24.76
CA ALA A 601 39.82 -38.81 -24.87
C ALA A 601 40.48 -39.69 -25.94
N PHE A 602 41.44 -39.11 -26.64
CA PHE A 602 42.23 -39.81 -27.66
C PHE A 602 43.68 -39.40 -27.58
N MET A 603 44.58 -40.30 -27.97
CA MET A 603 45.97 -40.00 -28.21
C MET A 603 46.12 -39.39 -29.61
N PRO A 604 46.54 -38.11 -29.70
CA PRO A 604 46.73 -37.43 -30.98
C PRO A 604 47.90 -38.02 -31.78
N VAL A 605 47.64 -38.35 -33.04
CA VAL A 605 48.65 -38.68 -34.06
C VAL A 605 48.69 -37.50 -35.03
N LEU A 606 49.89 -36.99 -35.32
CA LEU A 606 50.04 -35.84 -36.22
C LEU A 606 49.72 -36.24 -37.66
N VAL A 607 48.77 -35.54 -38.28
CA VAL A 607 48.38 -35.75 -39.68
C VAL A 607 48.59 -34.51 -40.52
N GLU A 608 48.85 -34.74 -41.81
CA GLU A 608 48.88 -33.68 -42.81
C GLU A 608 47.47 -33.20 -43.17
N GLY A 609 47.36 -31.95 -43.61
CA GLY A 609 46.09 -31.31 -43.94
C GLY A 609 45.48 -30.52 -42.79
N SER A 610 44.16 -30.32 -42.86
CA SER A 610 43.41 -29.45 -41.92
C SER A 610 42.28 -30.16 -41.19
N ALA A 611 41.92 -31.39 -41.58
CA ALA A 611 40.79 -32.11 -41.02
C ALA A 611 41.23 -33.05 -39.87
N ILE A 612 40.37 -33.18 -38.86
CA ILE A 612 40.59 -34.12 -37.74
C ILE A 612 40.18 -35.51 -38.22
N GLN A 613 41.02 -36.51 -38.02
CA GLN A 613 40.67 -37.89 -38.33
C GLN A 613 40.11 -38.58 -37.07
N ILE A 614 38.95 -39.22 -37.20
CA ILE A 614 38.34 -39.98 -36.10
C ILE A 614 38.16 -41.45 -36.47
N HIS A 615 38.19 -42.29 -35.44
CA HIS A 615 37.99 -43.72 -35.60
C HIS A 615 36.51 -44.03 -35.95
N PRO A 616 36.22 -44.88 -36.95
CA PRO A 616 34.84 -45.16 -37.38
C PRO A 616 33.90 -45.65 -36.26
N LEU A 617 34.42 -46.45 -35.32
CA LEU A 617 33.62 -47.01 -34.22
C LEU A 617 33.12 -45.97 -33.21
N VAL A 618 33.78 -44.82 -33.09
CA VAL A 618 33.33 -43.78 -32.14
C VAL A 618 32.26 -42.87 -32.76
N CYS A 619 32.07 -42.92 -34.08
CA CYS A 619 31.08 -42.10 -34.79
C CYS A 619 29.67 -42.32 -34.25
N PHE A 620 29.29 -43.56 -33.92
CA PHE A 620 27.97 -43.85 -33.34
C PHE A 620 27.75 -43.10 -32.02
N ALA A 621 28.75 -43.08 -31.14
CA ALA A 621 28.67 -42.39 -29.86
C ALA A 621 28.60 -40.86 -30.03
N PHE A 622 29.35 -40.30 -30.98
CA PHE A 622 29.26 -38.87 -31.29
C PHE A 622 28.04 -38.50 -32.14
N ASN A 623 27.31 -39.50 -32.65
CA ASN A 623 26.34 -39.37 -33.74
C ASN A 623 26.92 -38.59 -34.92
N ALA A 624 28.19 -38.83 -35.23
CA ALA A 624 28.98 -38.10 -36.22
C ALA A 624 28.88 -38.75 -37.59
N ASP A 625 28.63 -37.93 -38.61
CA ASP A 625 28.79 -38.28 -40.01
C ASP A 625 29.93 -37.45 -40.63
N PHE A 626 30.14 -37.58 -41.93
CA PHE A 626 31.26 -36.95 -42.64
C PHE A 626 30.79 -36.02 -43.77
N ASP A 627 29.62 -35.40 -43.61
CA ASP A 627 29.02 -34.49 -44.60
C ASP A 627 29.44 -33.02 -44.43
N GLY A 628 30.36 -32.75 -43.50
CA GLY A 628 30.78 -31.40 -43.11
C GLY A 628 30.79 -31.17 -41.59
N ASP A 629 30.40 -32.19 -40.82
CA ASP A 629 30.50 -32.24 -39.37
C ASP A 629 31.84 -31.73 -38.81
N GLN A 630 31.75 -31.03 -37.68
CA GLN A 630 32.90 -30.43 -37.00
C GLN A 630 33.01 -30.92 -35.56
N MET A 631 34.23 -31.17 -35.11
CA MET A 631 34.54 -31.48 -33.71
C MET A 631 35.45 -30.42 -33.09
N ALA A 632 35.21 -30.16 -31.82
CA ALA A 632 36.08 -29.36 -30.98
C ALA A 632 37.15 -30.25 -30.32
N VAL A 633 38.35 -29.70 -30.18
CA VAL A 633 39.49 -30.33 -29.49
C VAL A 633 39.78 -29.53 -28.24
N HIS A 634 40.05 -30.20 -27.12
CA HIS A 634 40.49 -29.57 -25.87
C HIS A 634 41.73 -30.27 -25.31
N VAL A 635 42.73 -29.50 -24.86
CA VAL A 635 43.97 -30.05 -24.29
C VAL A 635 43.91 -29.98 -22.75
N PRO A 636 43.92 -31.12 -22.04
CA PRO A 636 44.00 -31.16 -20.58
C PRO A 636 45.39 -30.72 -20.10
N LEU A 637 45.49 -29.71 -19.23
CA LEU A 637 46.78 -29.13 -18.86
C LEU A 637 47.38 -29.73 -17.59
N SER A 638 46.59 -29.93 -16.54
CA SER A 638 47.08 -30.47 -15.27
C SER A 638 47.30 -31.98 -15.35
N THR A 639 48.24 -32.49 -14.55
CA THR A 639 48.48 -33.94 -14.44
C THR A 639 47.23 -34.70 -14.00
N ALA A 640 46.42 -34.12 -13.10
CA ALA A 640 45.13 -34.67 -12.70
C ALA A 640 44.15 -34.76 -13.88
N ALA A 641 44.01 -33.69 -14.69
CA ALA A 641 43.13 -33.70 -15.85
C ALA A 641 43.60 -34.66 -16.95
N GLN A 642 44.91 -34.82 -17.14
CA GLN A 642 45.46 -35.82 -18.04
C GLN A 642 45.17 -37.24 -17.55
N LYS A 643 45.30 -37.50 -16.24
CA LYS A 643 44.96 -38.79 -15.64
C LYS A 643 43.47 -39.11 -15.78
N GLU A 644 42.59 -38.15 -15.49
CA GLU A 644 41.14 -38.27 -15.72
C GLU A 644 40.84 -38.59 -17.18
N ALA A 645 41.50 -37.89 -18.12
CA ALA A 645 41.34 -38.15 -19.54
C ALA A 645 41.81 -39.56 -19.95
N ARG A 646 42.86 -40.12 -19.34
CA ARG A 646 43.35 -41.48 -19.70
C ARG A 646 42.53 -42.59 -19.05
N GLU A 647 42.01 -42.37 -17.85
CA GLU A 647 41.38 -43.44 -17.04
C GLU A 647 39.84 -43.44 -17.13
N LEU A 648 39.21 -42.28 -17.32
CA LEU A 648 37.75 -42.13 -17.19
C LEU A 648 37.03 -41.74 -18.49
N MET A 649 37.73 -41.08 -19.42
CA MET A 649 37.18 -40.53 -20.68
C MET A 649 37.79 -41.22 -21.89
#